data_AF-Q2HDF2-F1
#
_entry.id   AF-Q2HDF2-F1
#
_cell.length_a   1.000
_cell.length_b   1.000
_cell.length_c   1.000
_cell.angle_alpha   90.00
_cell.angle_beta   90.00
_cell.angle_gamma   90.00
#
_symmetry.space_group_name_H-M   'P 1'
#
loop_
_entity.id
_entity.type
_entity.pdbx_description
1 polymer ?
#
loop_
_entity_poly.entity_id
_entity_poly.type
_entity_poly.pdbx_seq_one_letter_code
_entity_poly.pdbx_strand_id
1 'polypeptide(L)'
;MASLGGNISPPESIISPQIFVAGLAGVVFFTIGFYQLSSKHHQDGNPDEPSVVKSILLFCYNCFLKPHSRAAQGGQQGALESFYAGQAGAVCLPYNDSCFWLAPFSSPTGRGSTSLRRRAADSSPPSPKPLTPPAVGGGTGWNIEAMSEFVNVPEFFSSVYLVDFSPSLCEVARKRFARLGWTNVKVVCEDARKFRLEDYENGLSGGRASPIRSSPSYFEPRPDHGGADLLTMSYSLSMIPDYYSVIDSLMSLLSPHGIMGVVDFYVQSKVDVSFRNHTGGMDSKVDASLLKLGPEDVVLAITSAGDNILSYAMQSPARIHAIDLNPSQNHLLELKVASFTALPYEDFWKIFGEGKHAEFRSLLLSKLSPHLSSRAFQYWLDNASIFTKANGRGLYDTGGSKHAIRVFRWISRIFACRQAVQELLAAKTLDEQRRIWQSKIRPALLSPLVSNIVVSSEAFLWAALGVPKNQLAMIEADHATSRAVTGPSPTAKNTRAHAIWHYMVNTLDPVIETTHIATDNPYYHVCLTGDFSPQCHPDYLSRAAHATLSQPGALDGLRIHTDEIDEVIARISPGTLTVAIVMDSMDWFAPAAGTAAAQIRKLNRALRMGGRVLLRSSAREPWYIREFEAHGFVGKQVGDREPGRCIDRVNMYASCWLCEKVENLPPPTPGLEVETGQALGEDVLRL
;
A
#
# COMPACT_ATOMS: atom_id res chain seq x y z
N MET A 1 17.64 -17.22 2.73
CA MET A 1 17.90 -16.82 1.33
C MET A 1 16.58 -16.88 0.57
N ALA A 2 16.00 -15.72 0.30
CA ALA A 2 14.99 -15.39 -0.72
C ALA A 2 14.66 -13.91 -0.46
N SER A 3 15.38 -13.02 -1.14
CA SER A 3 15.61 -11.63 -0.76
C SER A 3 14.76 -10.67 -1.59
N LEU A 4 13.83 -10.02 -0.91
CA LEU A 4 13.65 -8.56 -0.88
C LEU A 4 13.45 -7.87 -2.24
N GLY A 5 12.19 -7.71 -2.64
CA GLY A 5 11.80 -6.55 -3.44
C GLY A 5 12.15 -5.28 -2.66
N GLY A 6 13.08 -4.50 -3.21
CA GLY A 6 13.16 -3.05 -2.99
C GLY A 6 13.19 -2.50 -1.55
N ASN A 7 13.80 -3.19 -0.58
CA ASN A 7 14.19 -2.55 0.68
C ASN A 7 15.45 -1.70 0.46
N ILE A 8 15.26 -0.43 0.09
CA ILE A 8 16.28 0.60 0.33
C ILE A 8 15.63 1.65 1.22
N SER A 9 15.88 1.52 2.54
CA SER A 9 15.74 2.62 3.47
C SER A 9 16.43 3.86 2.89
N PRO A 10 15.87 5.07 3.01
CA PRO A 10 16.62 6.28 2.64
C PRO A 10 17.96 6.27 3.40
N PRO A 11 19.07 6.73 2.80
CA PRO A 11 20.27 6.98 3.59
C PRO A 11 19.88 7.96 4.71
N GLU A 12 20.00 7.50 5.96
CA GLU A 12 19.90 8.33 7.16
C GLU A 12 21.02 9.37 7.12
N SER A 13 20.80 10.51 6.47
CA SER A 13 21.66 11.68 6.63
C SER A 13 21.01 12.98 6.16
N ILE A 14 19.81 13.29 6.65
CA ILE A 14 19.38 14.69 6.77
C ILE A 14 18.77 14.88 8.17
N ILE A 15 19.64 14.90 9.17
CA ILE A 15 19.28 15.38 10.51
C ILE A 15 19.12 16.89 10.41
N SER A 16 17.93 17.42 10.70
CA SER A 16 17.74 18.86 10.81
C SER A 16 18.55 19.39 12.01
N PRO A 17 19.25 20.53 11.89
CA PRO A 17 20.08 21.07 12.98
C PRO A 17 19.26 21.37 14.27
N GLN A 18 17.95 21.54 14.14
CA GLN A 18 17.02 21.78 15.26
C GLN A 18 16.81 20.53 16.13
N ILE A 19 16.84 19.32 15.56
CA ILE A 19 16.66 18.07 16.31
C ILE A 19 17.95 17.70 17.06
N PHE A 20 19.13 18.00 16.50
CA PHE A 20 20.41 17.74 17.17
C PHE A 20 20.58 18.60 18.43
N VAL A 21 20.20 19.88 18.37
CA VAL A 21 20.25 20.79 19.54
C VAL A 21 19.19 20.40 20.58
N ALA A 22 17.99 20.01 20.17
CA ALA A 22 16.95 19.51 21.08
C ALA A 22 17.34 18.19 21.75
N GLY A 23 18.00 17.29 21.02
CA GLY A 23 18.52 16.02 21.54
C GLY A 23 19.66 16.23 22.55
N LEU A 24 20.59 17.15 22.27
CA LEU A 24 21.69 17.47 23.18
C LEU A 24 21.18 18.13 24.48
N ALA A 25 20.19 19.03 24.37
CA ALA A 25 19.52 19.62 25.52
C ALA A 25 18.80 18.56 26.36
N GLY A 26 18.07 17.65 25.71
CA GLY A 26 17.37 16.54 26.39
C GLY A 26 18.32 15.63 27.18
N VAL A 27 19.47 15.28 26.62
CA VAL A 27 20.48 14.44 27.28
C VAL A 27 21.09 15.15 28.50
N VAL A 28 21.36 16.45 28.42
CA VAL A 28 21.90 17.24 29.54
C VAL A 28 20.89 17.38 30.68
N PHE A 29 19.61 17.61 30.37
CA PHE A 29 18.57 17.66 31.40
C PHE A 29 18.33 16.29 32.06
N PHE A 30 18.42 15.20 31.30
CA PHE A 30 18.26 13.84 31.83
C PHE A 30 19.42 13.41 32.73
N THR A 31 20.66 13.77 32.39
CA THR A 31 21.84 13.43 33.21
C THR A 31 21.88 14.21 34.52
N ILE A 32 21.48 15.49 34.50
CA ILE A 32 21.37 16.31 35.72
C ILE A 32 20.24 15.79 36.63
N GLY A 33 19.09 15.40 36.05
CA GLY A 33 17.98 14.80 36.79
C GLY A 33 18.35 13.44 37.41
N PHE A 34 19.04 12.58 36.65
CA PHE A 34 19.47 11.27 37.12
C PHE A 34 20.53 11.35 38.23
N TYR A 35 21.46 12.32 38.16
CA TYR A 35 22.45 12.55 39.21
C TYR A 35 21.81 13.01 40.52
N GLN A 36 20.78 13.86 40.46
CA GLN A 36 20.07 14.33 41.66
C GLN A 36 19.18 13.25 42.29
N LEU A 37 18.61 12.36 41.50
CA LEU A 37 17.78 11.23 41.96
C LEU A 37 18.61 10.05 42.48
N SER A 38 19.75 9.75 41.85
CA SER A 38 20.65 8.69 42.32
C SER A 38 21.34 9.01 43.65
N SER A 39 21.36 10.28 44.07
CA SER A 39 21.91 10.70 45.37
C SER A 39 20.96 10.48 46.55
N LYS A 40 19.71 10.05 46.32
CA LYS A 40 18.72 9.84 47.39
C LYS A 40 17.90 8.57 47.15
N HIS A 41 18.44 7.40 47.51
CA HIS A 41 17.69 6.40 48.27
C HIS A 41 18.59 5.21 48.65
N HIS A 42 18.83 5.08 49.95
CA HIS A 42 19.19 3.83 50.61
C HIS A 42 17.91 3.25 51.25
N GLN A 43 17.87 1.92 51.31
CA GLN A 43 17.06 1.01 52.16
C GLN A 43 15.77 0.34 51.64
N ASP A 44 15.89 -1.00 51.65
CA ASP A 44 15.05 -2.10 52.16
C ASP A 44 13.77 -2.56 51.42
N GLY A 45 13.88 -3.76 50.81
CA GLY A 45 12.78 -4.60 50.31
C GLY A 45 13.24 -5.89 49.57
N ASN A 46 12.52 -7.00 49.81
CA ASN A 46 12.67 -8.40 49.35
C ASN A 46 13.32 -8.64 47.96
N PRO A 47 14.25 -9.60 47.76
CA PRO A 47 15.04 -9.72 46.52
C PRO A 47 14.29 -10.27 45.28
N ASP A 48 13.10 -10.84 45.41
CA ASP A 48 12.38 -11.51 44.29
C ASP A 48 11.21 -10.72 43.68
N GLU A 49 10.90 -9.50 44.14
CA GLU A 49 9.92 -8.63 43.49
C GLU A 49 10.50 -7.24 43.21
N PRO A 50 10.59 -6.81 41.93
CA PRO A 50 11.04 -5.46 41.62
C PRO A 50 10.01 -4.44 42.13
N SER A 51 10.46 -3.47 42.94
CA SER A 51 9.62 -2.35 43.36
C SER A 51 9.01 -1.61 42.16
N VAL A 52 7.85 -0.97 42.34
CA VAL A 52 7.13 -0.24 41.26
C VAL A 52 8.04 0.73 40.50
N VAL A 53 8.91 1.44 41.23
CA VAL A 53 9.90 2.36 40.65
C VAL A 53 10.94 1.62 39.81
N LYS A 54 11.44 0.46 40.29
CA LYS A 54 12.37 -0.39 39.55
C LYS A 54 11.72 -0.95 38.29
N SER A 55 10.44 -1.35 38.33
CA SER A 55 9.68 -1.81 37.17
C SER A 55 9.44 -0.72 36.13
N ILE A 56 9.11 0.51 36.56
CA ILE A 56 8.99 1.67 35.65
C ILE A 56 10.33 2.02 35.01
N LEU A 57 11.43 2.02 35.77
CA LEU A 57 12.77 2.28 35.25
C LEU A 57 13.23 1.18 34.29
N LEU A 58 12.91 -0.09 34.59
CA LEU A 58 13.23 -1.22 33.73
C LEU A 58 12.41 -1.19 32.43
N PHE A 59 11.14 -0.76 32.50
CA PHE A 59 10.29 -0.52 31.34
C PHE A 59 10.86 0.61 30.47
N CYS A 60 11.17 1.78 31.06
CA CYS A 60 11.78 2.91 30.33
C CYS A 60 13.12 2.56 29.70
N TYR A 61 13.98 1.83 30.43
CA TYR A 61 15.26 1.38 29.91
C TYR A 61 15.08 0.44 28.71
N ASN A 62 14.20 -0.55 28.81
CA ASN A 62 13.96 -1.49 27.71
C ASN A 62 13.25 -0.86 26.50
N CYS A 63 12.33 0.09 26.71
CA CYS A 63 11.58 0.74 25.63
C CYS A 63 12.37 1.83 24.89
N PHE A 64 13.24 2.57 25.58
CA PHE A 64 13.85 3.79 25.02
C PHE A 64 15.38 3.78 24.97
N LEU A 65 16.06 2.93 25.76
CA LEU A 65 17.52 3.00 25.94
C LEU A 65 18.26 1.70 25.58
N LYS A 66 17.63 0.53 25.70
CA LYS A 66 18.26 -0.77 25.43
C LYS A 66 18.52 -0.93 23.93
N PRO A 67 19.78 -1.02 23.49
CA PRO A 67 20.10 -1.25 22.09
C PRO A 67 19.53 -2.60 21.66
N HIS A 68 18.63 -2.59 20.69
CA HIS A 68 18.08 -3.82 20.13
C HIS A 68 19.19 -4.46 19.28
N SER A 69 19.75 -5.57 19.76
CA SER A 69 20.74 -6.33 19.00
C SER A 69 20.10 -6.78 17.69
N ARG A 70 20.54 -6.21 16.56
CA ARG A 70 20.18 -6.60 15.18
C ARG A 70 20.62 -8.04 14.82
N ALA A 71 20.92 -8.88 15.81
CA ALA A 71 21.43 -10.23 15.68
C ALA A 71 20.69 -11.22 16.60
N ALA A 72 19.37 -11.08 16.79
CA ALA A 72 18.58 -12.15 17.36
C ALA A 72 18.43 -13.27 16.32
N GLN A 73 19.21 -14.34 16.45
CA GLN A 73 18.95 -15.60 15.75
C GLN A 73 17.51 -16.04 16.10
N GLY A 74 16.60 -16.14 15.12
CA GLY A 74 15.23 -16.61 15.33
C GLY A 74 14.07 -15.72 14.86
N GLY A 75 14.32 -14.60 14.17
CA GLY A 75 13.25 -13.79 13.54
C GLY A 75 12.37 -13.01 14.54
N GLN A 76 11.06 -12.87 14.25
CA GLN A 76 10.10 -12.11 15.07
C GLN A 76 10.04 -12.61 16.52
N GLN A 77 10.13 -13.93 16.73
CA GLN A 77 10.08 -14.54 18.06
C GLN A 77 11.28 -14.12 18.92
N GLY A 78 12.49 -14.13 18.33
CA GLY A 78 13.70 -13.69 19.02
C GLY A 78 13.66 -12.20 19.39
N ALA A 79 13.03 -11.36 18.56
CA ALA A 79 12.82 -9.95 18.87
C ALA A 79 11.83 -9.75 20.03
N LEU A 80 10.68 -10.42 20.02
CA LEU A 80 9.72 -10.40 21.15
C LEU A 80 10.35 -10.94 22.42
N GLU A 81 11.08 -12.06 22.34
CA GLU A 81 11.72 -12.67 23.50
C GLU A 81 12.78 -11.75 24.11
N SER A 82 13.58 -11.06 23.28
CA SER A 82 14.57 -10.08 23.75
C SER A 82 13.96 -8.89 24.52
N PHE A 83 12.68 -8.61 24.24
CA PHE A 83 11.87 -7.57 24.89
C PHE A 83 11.20 -8.09 26.18
N TYR A 84 10.53 -9.24 26.13
CA TYR A 84 9.76 -9.79 27.25
C TYR A 84 10.59 -10.54 28.29
N ALA A 85 11.71 -11.19 27.92
CA ALA A 85 12.55 -11.95 28.86
C ALA A 85 13.10 -11.06 30.00
N GLY A 86 13.32 -9.76 29.73
CA GLY A 86 13.76 -8.79 30.74
C GLY A 86 12.64 -8.18 31.59
N GLN A 87 11.37 -8.47 31.29
CA GLN A 87 10.20 -7.84 31.92
C GLN A 87 9.14 -8.83 32.41
N ALA A 88 9.31 -10.14 32.18
CA ALA A 88 8.31 -11.16 32.51
C ALA A 88 7.86 -11.14 33.98
N GLY A 89 8.73 -10.74 34.92
CA GLY A 89 8.38 -10.52 36.32
C GLY A 89 7.65 -9.20 36.61
N ALA A 90 7.86 -8.15 35.82
CA ALA A 90 7.23 -6.83 36.01
C ALA A 90 5.83 -6.74 35.39
N VAL A 91 5.54 -7.52 34.33
CA VAL A 91 4.19 -7.65 33.73
C VAL A 91 3.18 -8.32 34.69
N CYS A 92 3.65 -8.89 35.80
CA CYS A 92 2.82 -9.47 36.86
C CYS A 92 2.34 -8.46 37.92
N LEU A 93 2.83 -7.22 37.93
CA LEU A 93 2.31 -6.21 38.86
C LEU A 93 0.88 -5.83 38.45
N PRO A 94 -0.08 -5.78 39.38
CA PRO A 94 -1.42 -5.32 39.08
C PRO A 94 -1.31 -3.93 38.46
N TYR A 95 -1.89 -3.77 37.27
CA TYR A 95 -2.10 -2.46 36.65
C TYR A 95 -2.99 -1.63 37.59
N ASN A 96 -2.37 -0.90 38.52
CA ASN A 96 -3.05 -0.10 39.54
C ASN A 96 -4.01 0.91 38.89
N ASP A 97 -5.29 0.79 39.22
CA ASP A 97 -6.42 1.76 39.31
C ASP A 97 -6.64 2.86 38.25
N SER A 98 -5.73 3.06 37.28
CA SER A 98 -5.81 4.11 36.26
C SER A 98 -6.10 3.58 34.85
N CYS A 99 -5.96 2.27 34.63
CA CYS A 99 -6.25 1.58 33.36
C CYS A 99 -7.54 0.73 33.42
N PHE A 100 -8.49 1.12 34.28
CA PHE A 100 -9.68 0.35 34.68
C PHE A 100 -10.72 0.07 33.57
N TRP A 101 -10.46 0.41 32.31
CA TRP A 101 -11.51 0.53 31.28
C TRP A 101 -11.34 -0.32 30.01
N LEU A 102 -10.33 -1.18 29.89
CA LEU A 102 -10.01 -1.77 28.59
C LEU A 102 -9.60 -3.26 28.61
N ALA A 103 -10.15 -4.06 29.51
CA ALA A 103 -10.17 -5.52 29.32
C ALA A 103 -11.62 -6.01 29.30
N PRO A 104 -11.98 -6.96 28.40
CA PRO A 104 -13.39 -7.34 28.18
C PRO A 104 -14.06 -7.99 29.40
N PHE A 105 -13.26 -8.44 30.37
CA PHE A 105 -13.69 -9.13 31.59
C PHE A 105 -13.25 -8.45 32.89
N SER A 106 -12.64 -7.25 32.88
CA SER A 106 -12.17 -6.59 34.10
C SER A 106 -13.23 -5.73 34.81
N SER A 107 -14.42 -5.57 34.23
CA SER A 107 -15.51 -4.78 34.83
C SER A 107 -16.84 -5.54 34.78
N PRO A 108 -17.70 -5.43 35.81
CA PRO A 108 -19.06 -6.01 35.80
C PRO A 108 -19.97 -5.47 34.69
N THR A 109 -19.64 -4.31 34.12
CA THR A 109 -20.40 -3.59 33.09
C THR A 109 -19.82 -3.73 31.68
N GLY A 110 -18.69 -4.43 31.52
CA GLY A 110 -18.09 -4.71 30.21
C GLY A 110 -19.01 -5.54 29.32
N ARG A 111 -18.97 -5.33 27.99
CA ARG A 111 -19.77 -6.13 27.04
C ARG A 111 -19.45 -7.62 27.12
N GLY A 112 -18.18 -7.98 27.34
CA GLY A 112 -17.74 -9.37 27.50
C GLY A 112 -18.33 -10.01 28.75
N SER A 113 -18.18 -9.39 29.92
CA SER A 113 -18.74 -9.87 31.19
C SER A 113 -20.26 -9.93 31.21
N THR A 114 -20.94 -8.96 30.60
CA THR A 114 -22.42 -8.95 30.49
C THR A 114 -22.92 -10.10 29.62
N SER A 115 -22.28 -10.37 28.49
CA SER A 115 -22.64 -11.48 27.60
C SER A 115 -22.40 -12.84 28.26
N LEU A 116 -21.33 -12.97 29.04
CA LEU A 116 -20.98 -14.21 29.73
C LEU A 116 -21.91 -14.48 30.93
N ARG A 117 -22.28 -13.45 31.70
CA ARG A 117 -23.31 -13.53 32.75
C ARG A 117 -24.68 -13.92 32.20
N ARG A 118 -25.08 -13.36 31.06
CA ARG A 118 -26.36 -13.70 30.41
C ARG A 118 -26.39 -15.18 30.00
N ARG A 119 -25.30 -15.68 29.41
CA ARG A 119 -25.16 -17.10 29.08
C ARG A 119 -25.15 -18.02 30.30
N ALA A 120 -24.47 -17.63 31.38
CA ALA A 120 -24.48 -18.39 32.62
C ALA A 120 -25.86 -18.40 33.31
N ALA A 121 -26.68 -17.37 33.09
CA ALA A 121 -28.06 -17.31 33.58
C ALA A 121 -29.04 -18.13 32.71
N ASP A 122 -28.79 -18.25 31.40
CA ASP A 122 -29.64 -18.99 30.46
C ASP A 122 -29.37 -20.52 30.46
N SER A 123 -28.26 -20.99 31.05
CA SER A 123 -27.93 -22.41 31.10
C SER A 123 -28.75 -23.17 32.15
N SER A 124 -29.87 -23.78 31.72
CA SER A 124 -30.53 -24.89 32.42
C SER A 124 -30.08 -26.23 31.79
N PRO A 125 -29.91 -27.34 32.55
CA PRO A 125 -29.30 -28.55 32.01
C PRO A 125 -30.30 -29.35 31.14
N PRO A 126 -29.88 -30.11 30.11
CA PRO A 126 -28.52 -30.61 29.84
C PRO A 126 -28.03 -30.24 28.42
N SER A 127 -27.24 -29.17 28.28
CA SER A 127 -26.39 -28.97 27.09
C SER A 127 -24.94 -29.36 27.42
N PRO A 128 -24.16 -29.91 26.47
CA PRO A 128 -22.74 -30.19 26.70
C PRO A 128 -22.01 -28.90 27.11
N LYS A 129 -21.04 -29.02 28.03
CA LYS A 129 -20.23 -27.89 28.50
C LYS A 129 -19.59 -27.18 27.31
N PRO A 130 -19.66 -25.84 27.21
CA PRO A 130 -19.12 -25.10 26.09
C PRO A 130 -17.60 -25.34 25.95
N LEU A 131 -17.15 -25.53 24.71
CA LEU A 131 -15.73 -25.61 24.36
C LEU A 131 -15.20 -24.18 24.17
N THR A 132 -14.08 -23.85 24.82
CA THR A 132 -13.41 -22.54 24.65
C THR A 132 -12.00 -22.68 24.06
N PRO A 133 -11.89 -22.68 22.72
CA PRO A 133 -10.70 -22.39 21.94
C PRO A 133 -10.20 -20.92 22.08
N PRO A 134 -9.04 -20.57 21.52
CA PRO A 134 -7.96 -19.91 22.24
C PRO A 134 -8.15 -18.43 22.62
N ALA A 135 -7.59 -18.04 23.78
CA ALA A 135 -7.14 -16.68 24.02
C ALA A 135 -5.86 -16.43 23.21
N VAL A 136 -6.00 -15.73 22.09
CA VAL A 136 -4.89 -15.49 21.15
C VAL A 136 -4.10 -14.26 21.57
N GLY A 137 -2.81 -14.46 21.85
CA GLY A 137 -1.95 -13.51 22.55
C GLY A 137 -2.35 -13.37 24.01
N GLY A 138 -2.56 -14.50 24.70
CA GLY A 138 -3.02 -14.51 26.08
C GLY A 138 -1.98 -14.04 27.11
N GLY A 139 -0.75 -13.76 26.68
CA GLY A 139 0.32 -13.22 27.51
C GLY A 139 0.56 -14.06 28.76
N THR A 140 0.55 -13.40 29.93
CA THR A 140 0.76 -14.04 31.23
C THR A 140 -0.45 -14.82 31.76
N GLY A 141 -1.55 -14.89 31.00
CA GLY A 141 -2.78 -15.58 31.39
C GLY A 141 -3.71 -14.80 32.32
N TRP A 142 -3.44 -13.52 32.57
CA TRP A 142 -4.23 -12.68 33.48
C TRP A 142 -5.72 -12.63 33.14
N ASN A 143 -6.08 -12.46 31.87
CA ASN A 143 -7.50 -12.38 31.47
C ASN A 143 -8.27 -13.67 31.77
N ILE A 144 -7.62 -14.84 31.68
CA ILE A 144 -8.23 -16.13 31.98
C ILE A 144 -8.41 -16.29 33.50
N GLU A 145 -7.47 -15.79 34.31
CA GLU A 145 -7.64 -15.71 35.78
C GLU A 145 -8.76 -14.73 36.16
N ALA A 146 -8.81 -13.53 35.56
CA ALA A 146 -9.85 -12.54 35.85
C ALA A 146 -11.28 -13.05 35.53
N MET A 147 -11.44 -13.98 34.58
CA MET A 147 -12.74 -14.61 34.33
C MET A 147 -13.28 -15.39 35.54
N SER A 148 -12.43 -15.83 36.49
CA SER A 148 -12.88 -16.56 37.68
C SER A 148 -13.74 -15.73 38.64
N GLU A 149 -13.69 -14.41 38.53
CA GLU A 149 -14.59 -13.52 39.28
C GLU A 149 -16.05 -13.60 38.79
N PHE A 150 -16.28 -14.15 37.59
CA PHE A 150 -17.59 -14.17 36.93
C PHE A 150 -18.13 -15.57 36.74
N VAL A 151 -17.27 -16.54 36.43
CA VAL A 151 -17.64 -17.95 36.23
C VAL A 151 -16.60 -18.87 36.86
N ASN A 152 -17.01 -20.04 37.34
CA ASN A 152 -16.08 -21.06 37.78
C ASN A 152 -15.39 -21.69 36.56
N VAL A 153 -14.22 -21.17 36.16
CA VAL A 153 -13.51 -21.53 34.92
C VAL A 153 -13.29 -23.05 34.77
N PRO A 154 -12.81 -23.80 35.80
CA PRO A 154 -12.72 -25.26 35.78
C PRO A 154 -14.03 -26.03 35.53
N GLU A 155 -15.16 -25.51 36.03
CA GLU A 155 -16.44 -26.21 35.96
C GLU A 155 -17.27 -25.82 34.74
N PHE A 156 -17.16 -24.54 34.35
CA PHE A 156 -17.93 -23.90 33.29
C PHE A 156 -17.40 -24.23 31.90
N PHE A 157 -16.08 -24.30 31.72
CA PHE A 157 -15.45 -24.60 30.44
C PHE A 157 -14.90 -26.03 30.39
N SER A 158 -15.13 -26.73 29.28
CA SER A 158 -14.58 -28.07 29.07
C SER A 158 -13.06 -28.05 28.88
N SER A 159 -12.55 -27.07 28.14
CA SER A 159 -11.13 -26.80 27.95
C SER A 159 -10.92 -25.34 27.58
N VAL A 160 -9.78 -24.77 28.00
CA VAL A 160 -9.34 -23.40 27.67
C VAL A 160 -7.95 -23.46 27.08
N TYR A 161 -7.75 -22.84 25.92
CA TYR A 161 -6.43 -22.73 25.28
C TYR A 161 -5.88 -21.31 25.40
N LEU A 162 -4.65 -21.16 25.86
CA LEU A 162 -3.90 -19.91 25.81
C LEU A 162 -2.83 -20.06 24.74
N VAL A 163 -2.89 -19.25 23.68
CA VAL A 163 -1.89 -19.24 22.61
C VAL A 163 -1.09 -17.96 22.70
N ASP A 164 0.23 -18.06 22.85
CA ASP A 164 1.12 -16.90 22.82
C ASP A 164 2.43 -17.24 22.09
N PHE A 165 3.02 -16.25 21.43
CA PHE A 165 4.24 -16.45 20.65
C PHE A 165 5.51 -16.38 21.52
N SER A 166 5.41 -15.81 22.73
CA SER A 166 6.51 -15.62 23.68
C SER A 166 6.66 -16.79 24.66
N PRO A 167 7.78 -17.55 24.62
CA PRO A 167 8.07 -18.59 25.60
C PRO A 167 8.07 -18.07 27.05
N SER A 168 8.64 -16.88 27.28
CA SER A 168 8.69 -16.26 28.61
C SER A 168 7.31 -15.98 29.18
N LEU A 169 6.37 -15.44 28.38
CA LEU A 169 5.00 -15.17 28.84
C LEU A 169 4.22 -16.48 29.07
N CYS A 170 4.42 -17.48 28.20
CA CYS A 170 3.85 -18.80 28.38
C CYS A 170 4.30 -19.47 29.68
N GLU A 171 5.57 -19.31 30.09
CA GLU A 171 6.05 -19.88 31.36
C GLU A 171 5.38 -19.23 32.57
N VAL A 172 5.19 -17.91 32.55
CA VAL A 172 4.45 -17.18 33.59
C VAL A 172 3.00 -17.68 33.66
N ALA A 173 2.34 -17.84 32.51
CA ALA A 173 0.98 -18.36 32.45
C ALA A 173 0.88 -19.79 33.02
N ARG A 174 1.83 -20.67 32.70
CA ARG A 174 1.88 -22.04 33.27
C ARG A 174 2.01 -22.02 34.79
N LYS A 175 2.91 -21.19 35.34
CA LYS A 175 3.07 -21.02 36.80
C LYS A 175 1.78 -20.49 37.45
N ARG A 176 1.12 -19.54 36.79
CA ARG A 176 -0.17 -18.95 37.24
C ARG A 176 -1.27 -20.00 37.34
N PHE A 177 -1.50 -20.78 36.28
CA PHE A 177 -2.55 -21.80 36.29
C PHE A 177 -2.22 -22.99 37.21
N ALA A 178 -0.93 -23.34 37.36
CA ALA A 178 -0.49 -24.32 38.35
C ALA A 178 -0.80 -23.88 39.79
N ARG A 179 -0.59 -22.60 40.11
CA ARG A 179 -0.95 -22.02 41.42
C ARG A 179 -2.46 -22.07 41.70
N LEU A 180 -3.28 -21.90 40.67
CA LEU A 180 -4.75 -21.95 40.77
C LEU A 180 -5.31 -23.38 40.75
N GLY A 181 -4.49 -24.39 40.48
CA GLY A 181 -4.91 -25.79 40.38
C GLY A 181 -5.77 -26.12 39.14
N TRP A 182 -5.72 -25.28 38.11
CA TRP A 182 -6.55 -25.46 36.91
C TRP A 182 -5.92 -26.45 35.94
N THR A 183 -6.57 -27.59 35.74
CA THR A 183 -6.11 -28.67 34.85
C THR A 183 -6.74 -28.63 33.47
N ASN A 184 -7.82 -27.87 33.29
CA ASN A 184 -8.54 -27.70 32.02
C ASN A 184 -7.99 -26.54 31.17
N VAL A 185 -6.90 -25.87 31.60
CA VAL A 185 -6.28 -24.76 30.89
C VAL A 185 -4.94 -25.18 30.30
N LYS A 186 -4.80 -25.12 28.96
CA LYS A 186 -3.61 -25.53 28.21
C LYS A 186 -2.88 -24.32 27.63
N VAL A 187 -1.58 -24.20 27.91
CA VAL A 187 -0.73 -23.10 27.41
C VAL A 187 0.13 -23.56 26.23
N VAL A 188 -0.17 -23.02 25.04
CA VAL A 188 0.45 -23.34 23.76
C VAL A 188 1.36 -22.18 23.34
N CYS A 189 2.65 -22.46 23.21
CA CYS A 189 3.63 -21.48 22.74
C CYS A 189 3.81 -21.61 21.24
N GLU A 190 2.99 -20.91 20.46
CA GLU A 190 2.96 -21.03 19.00
C GLU A 190 2.57 -19.69 18.35
N ASP A 191 2.94 -19.51 17.08
CA ASP A 191 2.39 -18.45 16.24
C ASP A 191 0.89 -18.66 16.05
N ALA A 192 0.09 -17.65 16.43
CA ALA A 192 -1.36 -17.66 16.30
C ALA A 192 -1.87 -17.96 14.88
N ARG A 193 -1.06 -17.67 13.85
CA ARG A 193 -1.38 -17.97 12.44
C ARG A 193 -1.33 -19.46 12.11
N LYS A 194 -0.62 -20.25 12.92
CA LYS A 194 -0.40 -21.69 12.71
C LYS A 194 -1.24 -22.57 13.63
N PHE A 195 -1.71 -22.01 14.74
CA PHE A 195 -2.51 -22.73 15.72
C PHE A 195 -3.77 -23.35 15.11
N ARG A 196 -3.96 -24.65 15.35
CA ARG A 196 -5.19 -25.39 15.02
C ARG A 196 -5.69 -26.13 16.25
N LEU A 197 -6.99 -26.04 16.50
CA LEU A 197 -7.62 -26.74 17.64
C LEU A 197 -7.53 -28.28 17.50
N GLU A 198 -7.65 -28.77 16.27
CA GLU A 198 -7.62 -30.20 15.92
C GLU A 198 -6.34 -30.90 16.37
N ASP A 199 -5.20 -30.18 16.39
CA ASP A 199 -3.90 -30.72 16.80
C ASP A 199 -3.84 -31.04 18.30
N TYR A 200 -4.78 -30.50 19.10
CA TYR A 200 -4.77 -30.59 20.56
C TYR A 200 -6.01 -31.28 21.16
N GLU A 201 -6.99 -31.63 20.33
CA GLU A 201 -8.21 -32.35 20.72
C GLU A 201 -8.38 -33.65 19.95
N ASN A 202 -8.15 -34.78 20.63
CA ASN A 202 -8.22 -36.13 20.07
C ASN A 202 -9.65 -36.63 19.74
N GLY A 203 -10.66 -35.75 19.62
CA GLY A 203 -12.08 -36.12 19.57
C GLY A 203 -12.91 -35.52 18.43
N LEU A 204 -12.36 -34.59 17.65
CA LEU A 204 -13.08 -33.92 16.56
C LEU A 204 -12.94 -34.63 15.19
N SER A 205 -12.10 -35.68 15.12
CA SER A 205 -11.85 -36.44 13.89
C SER A 205 -12.62 -37.77 13.91
N GLY A 206 -13.71 -37.83 13.16
CA GLY A 206 -14.17 -39.10 12.63
C GLY A 206 -13.12 -39.66 11.67
N GLY A 207 -12.43 -40.73 12.08
CA GLY A 207 -11.59 -41.56 11.20
C GLY A 207 -10.09 -41.49 11.51
N ARG A 208 -9.56 -42.54 12.15
CA ARG A 208 -8.11 -42.80 12.26
C ARG A 208 -7.52 -43.12 10.88
N ALA A 209 -6.47 -42.39 10.48
CA ALA A 209 -5.33 -42.95 9.73
C ALA A 209 -4.05 -42.07 9.84
N SER A 210 -3.09 -42.55 10.64
CA SER A 210 -1.61 -42.50 10.60
C SER A 210 -0.78 -41.24 10.22
N PRO A 211 0.44 -41.13 10.80
CA PRO A 211 1.34 -39.99 10.63
C PRO A 211 2.10 -40.09 9.30
N ILE A 212 2.55 -38.94 8.78
CA ILE A 212 3.17 -38.71 7.46
C ILE A 212 2.13 -38.32 6.39
N ARG A 213 1.75 -37.04 6.41
CA ARG A 213 1.35 -36.30 5.21
C ARG A 213 2.08 -34.96 5.17
N SER A 214 2.77 -34.73 4.06
CA SER A 214 3.29 -33.45 3.62
C SER A 214 2.20 -32.37 3.66
N SER A 215 2.56 -31.16 4.07
CA SER A 215 1.70 -29.98 4.21
C SER A 215 0.60 -29.90 3.13
N PRO A 216 -0.69 -29.90 3.51
CA PRO A 216 -1.76 -29.63 2.56
C PRO A 216 -1.68 -28.17 2.10
N SER A 217 -1.87 -27.99 0.80
CA SER A 217 -1.96 -26.72 0.11
C SER A 217 -3.08 -25.85 0.67
N TYR A 218 -2.89 -24.53 0.64
CA TYR A 218 -3.85 -23.49 1.04
C TYR A 218 -5.23 -23.59 0.34
N PHE A 219 -5.35 -24.39 -0.73
CA PHE A 219 -6.51 -24.45 -1.63
C PHE A 219 -7.47 -25.63 -1.41
N GLU A 220 -7.30 -26.46 -0.36
CA GLU A 220 -8.34 -27.45 -0.04
C GLU A 220 -9.46 -26.83 0.82
N PRO A 221 -10.74 -27.14 0.53
CA PRO A 221 -11.87 -26.69 1.33
C PRO A 221 -11.73 -27.22 2.75
N ARG A 222 -11.75 -26.30 3.73
CA ARG A 222 -11.60 -26.61 5.16
C ARG A 222 -12.89 -27.25 5.69
N PRO A 223 -12.81 -28.17 6.66
CA PRO A 223 -14.00 -28.70 7.32
C PRO A 223 -14.85 -27.57 7.93
N ASP A 224 -16.17 -27.69 7.80
CA ASP A 224 -17.13 -26.75 8.35
C ASP A 224 -17.15 -26.82 9.89
N HIS A 225 -16.78 -25.70 10.52
CA HIS A 225 -16.98 -25.33 11.93
C HIS A 225 -16.15 -26.07 12.99
N GLY A 226 -15.09 -25.40 13.47
CA GLY A 226 -14.51 -25.67 14.78
C GLY A 226 -15.47 -25.27 15.91
N GLY A 227 -15.62 -26.12 16.93
CA GLY A 227 -16.61 -25.96 17.99
C GLY A 227 -16.32 -24.90 19.07
N ALA A 228 -15.77 -23.72 18.74
CA ALA A 228 -15.49 -22.69 19.76
C ALA A 228 -16.70 -21.81 20.10
N ASP A 229 -17.08 -21.75 21.37
CA ASP A 229 -18.20 -20.90 21.81
C ASP A 229 -17.78 -19.48 22.22
N LEU A 230 -16.49 -19.29 22.53
CA LEU A 230 -15.91 -18.01 22.91
C LEU A 230 -14.46 -17.93 22.44
N LEU A 231 -14.12 -16.83 21.78
CA LEU A 231 -12.77 -16.49 21.36
C LEU A 231 -12.42 -15.09 21.82
N THR A 232 -11.22 -14.89 22.37
CA THR A 232 -10.81 -13.58 22.90
C THR A 232 -9.42 -13.18 22.44
N MET A 233 -9.25 -11.90 22.12
CA MET A 233 -7.97 -11.28 21.79
C MET A 233 -7.84 -10.01 22.62
N SER A 234 -6.69 -9.83 23.27
CA SER A 234 -6.45 -8.67 24.13
C SER A 234 -5.03 -8.16 23.93
N TYR A 235 -4.91 -6.97 23.32
CA TYR A 235 -3.62 -6.31 23.05
C TYR A 235 -2.63 -7.17 22.27
N SER A 236 -3.14 -7.98 21.33
CA SER A 236 -2.37 -8.98 20.60
C SER A 236 -2.48 -8.85 19.08
N LEU A 237 -3.66 -8.49 18.58
CA LEU A 237 -3.94 -8.32 17.15
C LEU A 237 -3.08 -7.21 16.52
N SER A 238 -2.89 -6.08 17.23
CA SER A 238 -2.07 -4.95 16.76
C SER A 238 -0.59 -5.29 16.56
N MET A 239 -0.10 -6.34 17.23
CA MET A 239 1.30 -6.79 17.16
C MET A 239 1.54 -7.87 16.09
N ILE A 240 0.49 -8.26 15.35
CA ILE A 240 0.56 -9.28 14.30
C ILE A 240 0.70 -8.60 12.93
N PRO A 241 1.82 -8.78 12.20
CA PRO A 241 2.11 -8.07 10.95
C PRO A 241 1.12 -8.31 9.79
N ASP A 242 0.34 -9.39 9.85
CA ASP A 242 -0.72 -9.75 8.90
C ASP A 242 -1.94 -10.29 9.67
N TYR A 243 -2.59 -9.40 10.42
CA TYR A 243 -3.65 -9.79 11.35
C TYR A 243 -4.91 -10.32 10.65
N TYR A 244 -5.11 -10.03 9.35
CA TYR A 244 -6.23 -10.56 8.57
C TYR A 244 -6.18 -12.08 8.48
N SER A 245 -5.00 -12.66 8.22
CA SER A 245 -4.83 -14.12 8.19
C SER A 245 -5.20 -14.80 9.52
N VAL A 246 -4.97 -14.11 10.64
CA VAL A 246 -5.36 -14.58 11.97
C VAL A 246 -6.87 -14.48 12.13
N ILE A 247 -7.50 -13.36 11.81
CA ILE A 247 -8.97 -13.22 11.89
C ILE A 247 -9.66 -14.31 11.06
N ASP A 248 -9.25 -14.54 9.82
CA ASP A 248 -9.84 -15.55 8.94
C ASP A 248 -9.65 -16.98 9.48
N SER A 249 -8.46 -17.27 10.05
CA SER A 249 -8.21 -18.56 10.70
C SER A 249 -9.09 -18.76 11.93
N LEU A 250 -9.20 -17.74 12.78
CA LEU A 250 -9.98 -17.79 14.01
C LEU A 250 -11.49 -17.86 13.76
N MET A 251 -11.99 -17.24 12.68
CA MET A 251 -13.39 -17.38 12.24
C MET A 251 -13.74 -18.83 11.90
N SER A 252 -12.82 -19.59 11.30
CA SER A 252 -13.05 -21.01 11.01
C SER A 252 -13.12 -21.90 12.26
N LEU A 253 -12.56 -21.43 13.37
CA LEU A 253 -12.61 -22.12 14.66
C LEU A 253 -13.88 -21.81 15.46
N LEU A 254 -14.67 -20.81 15.06
CA LEU A 254 -15.83 -20.34 15.80
C LEU A 254 -17.08 -21.16 15.47
N SER A 255 -17.82 -21.58 16.50
CA SER A 255 -19.11 -22.24 16.30
C SER A 255 -20.11 -21.24 15.68
N PRO A 256 -21.17 -21.70 14.99
CA PRO A 256 -22.19 -20.80 14.41
C PRO A 256 -22.85 -19.85 15.41
N HIS A 257 -22.74 -20.15 16.71
CA HIS A 257 -23.22 -19.31 17.81
C HIS A 257 -22.09 -18.77 18.69
N GLY A 258 -20.83 -18.95 18.29
CA GLY A 258 -19.68 -18.50 19.05
C GLY A 258 -19.55 -16.98 19.08
N ILE A 259 -18.91 -16.48 20.14
CA ILE A 259 -18.69 -15.04 20.32
C ILE A 259 -17.20 -14.75 20.20
N MET A 260 -16.83 -13.79 19.35
CA MET A 260 -15.47 -13.27 19.25
C MET A 260 -15.39 -11.90 19.93
N GLY A 261 -14.51 -11.77 20.93
CA GLY A 261 -14.23 -10.52 21.64
C GLY A 261 -12.80 -10.04 21.37
N VAL A 262 -12.65 -8.85 20.78
CA VAL A 262 -11.35 -8.23 20.52
C VAL A 262 -11.26 -6.91 21.28
N VAL A 263 -10.19 -6.75 22.05
CA VAL A 263 -9.86 -5.49 22.72
C VAL A 263 -8.40 -5.18 22.46
N ASP A 264 -8.12 -4.15 21.66
CA ASP A 264 -6.76 -3.83 21.23
C ASP A 264 -6.59 -2.31 21.04
N PHE A 265 -5.34 -1.87 20.88
CA PHE A 265 -5.03 -0.53 20.38
C PHE A 265 -5.50 -0.37 18.93
N TYR A 266 -5.59 0.88 18.46
CA TYR A 266 -5.90 1.15 17.05
C TYR A 266 -4.94 0.36 16.14
N VAL A 267 -5.48 -0.56 15.35
CA VAL A 267 -4.68 -1.42 14.48
C VAL A 267 -4.45 -0.68 13.17
N GLN A 268 -3.26 -0.12 13.02
CA GLN A 268 -2.77 0.45 11.77
C GLN A 268 -1.78 -0.53 11.16
N SER A 269 -2.07 -1.03 9.96
CA SER A 269 -1.09 -1.81 9.21
C SER A 269 0.19 -0.98 9.09
N LYS A 270 1.34 -1.59 9.34
CA LYS A 270 2.67 -0.95 9.28
C LYS A 270 3.08 -0.51 7.86
N VAL A 271 2.13 -0.50 6.92
CA VAL A 271 2.27 -0.04 5.54
C VAL A 271 1.90 1.43 5.38
N ASP A 272 1.67 2.19 6.46
CA ASP A 272 1.85 3.65 6.41
C ASP A 272 3.33 4.00 6.41
N VAL A 273 3.95 3.70 5.27
CA VAL A 273 5.27 4.17 4.92
C VAL A 273 5.06 5.44 4.11
N SER A 274 5.78 6.48 4.51
CA SER A 274 5.88 7.80 3.89
C SER A 274 6.06 7.70 2.37
N PHE A 275 4.97 7.64 1.60
CA PHE A 275 5.04 7.42 0.16
C PHE A 275 4.38 8.51 -0.65
N ARG A 276 5.02 8.76 -1.80
CA ARG A 276 4.90 9.96 -2.63
C ARG A 276 3.61 9.93 -3.42
N ASN A 277 2.81 11.00 -3.34
CA ASN A 277 1.74 11.20 -4.30
C ASN A 277 2.32 11.73 -5.61
N HIS A 278 2.02 11.04 -6.72
CA HIS A 278 2.25 11.51 -8.07
C HIS A 278 0.88 11.89 -8.65
N THR A 279 0.77 13.07 -9.24
CA THR A 279 -0.42 13.51 -9.98
C THR A 279 0.04 13.76 -11.41
N GLY A 280 -0.65 13.16 -12.37
CA GLY A 280 -0.33 13.28 -13.79
C GLY A 280 0.85 12.41 -14.23
N GLY A 281 0.59 11.49 -15.17
CA GLY A 281 1.65 10.70 -15.78
C GLY A 281 1.37 10.17 -17.18
N MET A 282 0.18 10.36 -17.74
CA MET A 282 -0.15 9.78 -19.05
C MET A 282 -1.25 10.57 -19.76
N ASP A 283 -1.18 10.58 -21.09
CA ASP A 283 -2.19 11.18 -21.95
C ASP A 283 -3.37 10.23 -22.19
N SER A 284 -4.51 10.56 -21.56
CA SER A 284 -5.76 9.79 -21.66
C SER A 284 -6.24 9.62 -23.10
N LYS A 285 -6.00 10.61 -23.97
CA LYS A 285 -6.44 10.58 -25.37
C LYS A 285 -5.68 9.51 -26.17
N VAL A 286 -4.37 9.40 -25.92
CA VAL A 286 -3.52 8.40 -26.58
C VAL A 286 -3.92 7.00 -26.10
N ASP A 287 -4.13 6.81 -24.80
CA ASP A 287 -4.52 5.50 -24.25
C ASP A 287 -5.89 5.06 -24.77
N ALA A 288 -6.88 5.96 -24.84
CA ALA A 288 -8.17 5.65 -25.45
C ALA A 288 -8.03 5.20 -26.92
N SER A 289 -7.16 5.84 -27.70
CA SER A 289 -6.94 5.49 -29.11
C SER A 289 -6.24 4.14 -29.30
N LEU A 290 -5.34 3.77 -28.39
CA LEU A 290 -4.56 2.53 -28.42
C LEU A 290 -5.35 1.34 -27.88
N LEU A 291 -6.02 1.53 -26.75
CA LEU A 291 -6.70 0.47 -26.03
C LEU A 291 -8.09 0.19 -26.61
N LYS A 292 -8.84 1.23 -26.99
CA LYS A 292 -10.22 1.13 -27.52
C LYS A 292 -11.07 0.21 -26.63
N LEU A 293 -11.20 0.57 -25.35
CA LEU A 293 -11.89 -0.26 -24.36
C LEU A 293 -13.38 -0.35 -24.69
N GLY A 294 -13.98 -1.51 -24.42
CA GLY A 294 -15.40 -1.76 -24.57
C GLY A 294 -16.00 -2.50 -23.36
N PRO A 295 -17.32 -2.77 -23.38
CA PRO A 295 -18.06 -3.30 -22.25
C PRO A 295 -17.66 -4.71 -21.81
N GLU A 296 -16.92 -5.45 -22.64
CA GLU A 296 -16.41 -6.79 -22.32
C GLU A 296 -14.98 -6.76 -21.72
N ASP A 297 -14.38 -5.57 -21.62
CA ASP A 297 -13.00 -5.45 -21.16
C ASP A 297 -12.88 -5.49 -19.62
N VAL A 298 -11.93 -6.30 -19.17
CA VAL A 298 -11.48 -6.34 -17.78
C VAL A 298 -10.07 -5.76 -17.76
N VAL A 299 -9.94 -4.58 -17.15
CA VAL A 299 -8.74 -3.76 -17.19
C VAL A 299 -8.00 -3.84 -15.86
N LEU A 300 -6.70 -4.04 -15.92
CA LEU A 300 -5.78 -3.90 -14.80
C LEU A 300 -4.95 -2.66 -15.04
N ALA A 301 -4.89 -1.72 -14.09
CA ALA A 301 -4.09 -0.51 -14.26
C ALA A 301 -3.54 -0.01 -12.93
N ILE A 302 -2.34 0.58 -12.97
CA ILE A 302 -1.79 1.29 -11.81
C ILE A 302 -2.64 2.53 -11.54
N THR A 303 -3.04 2.73 -10.28
CA THR A 303 -3.98 3.80 -9.88
C THR A 303 -3.43 5.18 -10.21
N SER A 304 -2.23 5.54 -9.71
CA SER A 304 -1.57 6.82 -9.99
C SER A 304 -2.52 8.02 -9.85
N ALA A 305 -3.02 8.27 -8.64
CA ALA A 305 -4.02 9.27 -8.27
C ALA A 305 -5.41 9.09 -8.92
N GLY A 306 -5.60 8.10 -9.79
CA GLY A 306 -6.90 7.71 -10.34
C GLY A 306 -7.31 8.45 -11.62
N ASP A 307 -6.48 9.35 -12.16
CA ASP A 307 -6.86 10.18 -13.33
C ASP A 307 -7.17 9.33 -14.56
N ASN A 308 -6.27 8.39 -14.88
CA ASN A 308 -6.45 7.50 -16.02
C ASN A 308 -7.49 6.42 -15.75
N ILE A 309 -7.62 5.96 -14.49
CA ILE A 309 -8.67 5.02 -14.09
C ILE A 309 -10.06 5.59 -14.42
N LEU A 310 -10.28 6.87 -14.13
CA LEU A 310 -11.54 7.54 -14.43
C LEU A 310 -11.72 7.77 -15.93
N SER A 311 -10.64 8.02 -16.67
CA SER A 311 -10.69 8.07 -18.14
C SER A 311 -11.02 6.72 -18.77
N TYR A 312 -10.54 5.60 -18.20
CA TYR A 312 -10.93 4.26 -18.64
C TYR A 312 -12.39 3.96 -18.27
N ALA A 313 -12.84 4.39 -17.09
CA ALA A 313 -14.23 4.22 -16.65
C ALA A 313 -15.22 4.93 -17.61
N MET A 314 -14.83 6.05 -18.21
CA MET A 314 -15.64 6.74 -19.24
C MET A 314 -15.87 5.91 -20.52
N GLN A 315 -15.06 4.89 -20.77
CA GLN A 315 -15.25 3.94 -21.89
C GLN A 315 -16.16 2.75 -21.50
N SER A 316 -16.70 2.76 -20.27
CA SER A 316 -17.62 1.75 -19.72
C SER A 316 -17.15 0.29 -19.84
N PRO A 317 -15.90 -0.05 -19.44
CA PRO A 317 -15.46 -1.44 -19.40
C PRO A 317 -16.22 -2.25 -18.34
N ALA A 318 -16.26 -3.58 -18.49
CA ALA A 318 -16.91 -4.48 -17.53
C ALA A 318 -16.37 -4.30 -16.10
N ARG A 319 -15.05 -4.15 -15.99
CA ARG A 319 -14.36 -4.07 -14.70
C ARG A 319 -13.01 -3.38 -14.84
N ILE A 320 -12.66 -2.57 -13.84
CA ILE A 320 -11.34 -1.96 -13.71
C ILE A 320 -10.75 -2.32 -12.34
N HIS A 321 -9.58 -2.95 -12.35
CA HIS A 321 -8.74 -3.20 -11.19
C HIS A 321 -7.67 -2.11 -11.11
N ALA A 322 -7.90 -1.11 -10.27
CA ALA A 322 -6.95 -0.04 -9.97
C ALA A 322 -6.03 -0.49 -8.85
N ILE A 323 -4.72 -0.54 -9.09
CA ILE A 323 -3.73 -1.05 -8.13
C ILE A 323 -2.71 0.02 -7.77
N ASP A 324 -2.44 0.18 -6.49
CA ASP A 324 -1.31 0.99 -6.03
C ASP A 324 -0.76 0.43 -4.72
N LEU A 325 0.56 0.47 -4.55
CA LEU A 325 1.17 0.14 -3.27
C LEU A 325 0.97 1.29 -2.26
N ASN A 326 0.82 2.53 -2.75
CA ASN A 326 0.64 3.69 -1.90
C ASN A 326 -0.86 3.91 -1.57
N PRO A 327 -1.29 3.72 -0.31
CA PRO A 327 -2.68 3.92 0.09
C PRO A 327 -3.18 5.34 -0.19
N SER A 328 -2.31 6.36 -0.11
CA SER A 328 -2.69 7.75 -0.36
C SER A 328 -3.17 7.99 -1.80
N GLN A 329 -2.64 7.24 -2.78
CA GLN A 329 -3.08 7.32 -4.18
C GLN A 329 -4.47 6.72 -4.34
N ASN A 330 -4.72 5.58 -3.71
CA ASN A 330 -6.02 4.92 -3.70
C ASN A 330 -7.06 5.75 -2.95
N HIS A 331 -6.71 6.38 -1.82
CA HIS A 331 -7.61 7.29 -1.11
C HIS A 331 -8.00 8.52 -1.95
N LEU A 332 -7.12 9.01 -2.82
CA LEU A 332 -7.45 10.08 -3.76
C LEU A 332 -8.40 9.61 -4.86
N LEU A 333 -8.24 8.39 -5.37
CA LEU A 333 -9.22 7.80 -6.28
C LEU A 333 -10.57 7.60 -5.59
N GLU A 334 -10.60 7.07 -4.36
CA GLU A 334 -11.83 6.94 -3.57
C GLU A 334 -12.53 8.29 -3.36
N LEU A 335 -11.78 9.36 -3.06
CA LEU A 335 -12.34 10.70 -2.91
C LEU A 335 -12.99 11.20 -4.21
N LYS A 336 -12.36 10.95 -5.36
CA LYS A 336 -12.92 11.33 -6.67
C LYS A 336 -14.20 10.55 -6.96
N VAL A 337 -14.19 9.24 -6.76
CA VAL A 337 -15.35 8.34 -6.94
C VAL A 337 -16.52 8.80 -6.05
N ALA A 338 -16.28 8.99 -4.74
CA ALA A 338 -17.29 9.48 -3.82
C ALA A 338 -17.85 10.85 -4.23
N SER A 339 -17.01 11.71 -4.80
CA SER A 339 -17.43 13.04 -5.25
C SER A 339 -18.29 12.99 -6.52
N PHE A 340 -18.06 12.05 -7.44
CA PHE A 340 -18.97 11.83 -8.57
C PHE A 340 -20.36 11.38 -8.09
N THR A 341 -20.43 10.54 -7.06
CA THR A 341 -21.70 10.04 -6.53
C THR A 341 -22.47 11.10 -5.73
N ALA A 342 -21.78 11.90 -4.91
CA ALA A 342 -22.42 12.71 -3.87
C ALA A 342 -22.43 14.23 -4.12
N LEU A 343 -21.59 14.76 -5.03
CA LEU A 343 -21.39 16.19 -5.19
C LEU A 343 -21.84 16.71 -6.56
N PRO A 344 -22.40 17.93 -6.63
CA PRO A 344 -22.60 18.63 -7.89
C PRO A 344 -21.24 19.00 -8.51
N TYR A 345 -21.24 19.26 -9.81
CA TYR A 345 -20.03 19.55 -10.57
C TYR A 345 -19.23 20.74 -10.00
N GLU A 346 -19.91 21.73 -9.44
CA GLU A 346 -19.33 22.97 -8.95
C GLU A 346 -18.45 22.74 -7.72
N ASP A 347 -18.89 21.87 -6.80
CA ASP A 347 -18.09 21.47 -5.65
C ASP A 347 -16.96 20.52 -6.08
N PHE A 348 -17.26 19.60 -7.00
CA PHE A 348 -16.27 18.70 -7.61
C PHE A 348 -15.11 19.48 -8.28
N TRP A 349 -15.44 20.51 -9.07
CA TRP A 349 -14.48 21.36 -9.77
C TRP A 349 -13.62 22.16 -8.81
N LYS A 350 -14.17 22.67 -7.71
CA LYS A 350 -13.36 23.34 -6.69
C LYS A 350 -12.34 22.37 -6.07
N ILE A 351 -12.77 21.17 -5.69
CA ILE A 351 -11.90 20.17 -5.05
C ILE A 351 -10.79 19.70 -5.99
N PHE A 352 -11.09 19.38 -7.25
CA PHE A 352 -10.15 18.74 -8.18
C PHE A 352 -9.77 19.56 -9.42
N GLY A 353 -10.36 20.71 -9.66
CA GLY A 353 -9.91 21.67 -10.66
C GLY A 353 -9.02 22.71 -10.01
N GLU A 354 -9.58 23.44 -9.03
CA GLU A 354 -8.85 24.47 -8.27
C GLU A 354 -7.96 23.87 -7.17
N GLY A 355 -8.16 22.60 -6.80
CA GLY A 355 -7.41 21.94 -5.73
C GLY A 355 -7.74 22.46 -4.33
N LYS A 356 -8.86 23.20 -4.16
CA LYS A 356 -9.23 23.91 -2.92
C LYS A 356 -10.72 23.98 -2.72
N HIS A 357 -11.17 23.89 -1.47
CA HIS A 357 -12.57 24.06 -1.13
C HIS A 357 -12.72 24.45 0.35
N ALA A 358 -13.25 25.65 0.62
CA ALA A 358 -13.41 26.18 1.99
C ALA A 358 -14.24 25.25 2.89
N GLU A 359 -15.35 24.74 2.35
CA GLU A 359 -16.27 23.84 3.06
C GLU A 359 -15.93 22.34 2.91
N PHE A 360 -14.71 21.99 2.46
CA PHE A 360 -14.34 20.58 2.21
C PHE A 360 -14.63 19.68 3.40
N ARG A 361 -14.29 20.13 4.62
CA ARG A 361 -14.51 19.36 5.85
C ARG A 361 -16.00 19.08 6.09
N SER A 362 -16.86 20.06 5.80
CA SER A 362 -18.31 19.92 5.93
C SER A 362 -18.84 18.91 4.91
N LEU A 363 -18.42 19.02 3.64
CA LEU A 363 -18.78 18.07 2.58
C LEU A 363 -18.30 16.65 2.89
N LEU A 364 -17.08 16.52 3.42
CA LEU A 364 -16.50 15.25 3.80
C LEU A 364 -17.35 14.53 4.85
N LEU A 365 -17.78 15.25 5.90
CA LEU A 365 -18.57 14.70 6.99
C LEU A 365 -20.02 14.41 6.58
N SER A 366 -20.65 15.33 5.84
CA SER A 366 -22.09 15.30 5.56
C SER A 366 -22.49 14.52 4.31
N LYS A 367 -21.65 14.52 3.27
CA LYS A 367 -21.99 13.95 1.95
C LYS A 367 -21.07 12.83 1.51
N LEU A 368 -19.76 12.94 1.72
CA LEU A 368 -18.79 11.98 1.17
C LEU A 368 -18.57 10.77 2.08
N SER A 369 -18.74 10.92 3.40
CA SER A 369 -18.47 9.86 4.39
C SER A 369 -19.15 8.51 4.11
N PRO A 370 -20.40 8.43 3.59
CA PRO A 370 -21.04 7.13 3.31
C PRO A 370 -20.45 6.41 2.09
N HIS A 371 -19.69 7.11 1.26
CA HIS A 371 -19.15 6.62 -0.01
C HIS A 371 -17.64 6.36 0.03
N LEU A 372 -17.02 6.49 1.20
CA LEU A 372 -15.59 6.29 1.42
C LEU A 372 -15.35 5.09 2.33
N SER A 373 -14.24 4.39 2.13
CA SER A 373 -13.76 3.47 3.16
C SER A 373 -13.38 4.24 4.43
N SER A 374 -13.43 3.57 5.58
CA SER A 374 -13.03 4.18 6.86
C SER A 374 -11.61 4.75 6.82
N ARG A 375 -10.69 4.10 6.09
CA ARG A 375 -9.30 4.54 5.91
C ARG A 375 -9.22 5.83 5.09
N ALA A 376 -9.89 5.87 3.93
CA ALA A 376 -9.91 7.05 3.09
C ALA A 376 -10.56 8.24 3.80
N PHE A 377 -11.70 8.01 4.48
CA PHE A 377 -12.38 9.04 5.26
C PHE A 377 -11.46 9.64 6.33
N GLN A 378 -10.79 8.79 7.12
CA GLN A 378 -9.91 9.27 8.20
C GLN A 378 -8.70 10.02 7.64
N TYR A 379 -8.07 9.49 6.58
CA TYR A 379 -7.00 10.18 5.87
C TYR A 379 -7.42 11.58 5.43
N TRP A 380 -8.58 11.73 4.79
CA TRP A 380 -9.06 13.03 4.31
C TRP A 380 -9.57 13.94 5.43
N LEU A 381 -10.00 13.38 6.56
CA LEU A 381 -10.39 14.16 7.74
C LEU A 381 -9.17 14.82 8.39
N ASP A 382 -8.08 14.06 8.53
CA ASP A 382 -6.81 14.55 9.07
C ASP A 382 -6.13 15.53 8.11
N ASN A 383 -6.29 15.31 6.81
CA ASN A 383 -5.70 16.13 5.75
C ASN A 383 -6.65 17.18 5.17
N ALA A 384 -7.80 17.45 5.80
CA ALA A 384 -8.79 18.41 5.30
C ALA A 384 -8.20 19.82 5.09
N SER A 385 -7.18 20.17 5.87
CA SER A 385 -6.45 21.44 5.76
C SER A 385 -5.79 21.69 4.40
N ILE A 386 -5.55 20.64 3.60
CA ILE A 386 -5.04 20.75 2.22
C ILE A 386 -5.98 21.62 1.37
N PHE A 387 -7.30 21.41 1.52
CA PHE A 387 -8.32 22.08 0.73
C PHE A 387 -8.87 23.35 1.39
N THR A 388 -8.95 23.39 2.72
CA THR A 388 -9.65 24.48 3.44
C THR A 388 -8.75 25.67 3.77
N LYS A 389 -7.42 25.49 3.81
CA LYS A 389 -6.51 26.56 4.20
C LYS A 389 -6.46 27.64 3.11
N ALA A 390 -6.98 28.83 3.41
CA ALA A 390 -7.01 29.96 2.47
C ALA A 390 -5.62 30.30 1.88
N ASN A 391 -4.60 30.36 2.74
CA ASN A 391 -3.21 30.61 2.34
C ASN A 391 -2.45 29.32 1.94
N GLY A 392 -3.13 28.18 1.90
CA GLY A 392 -2.60 26.93 1.40
C GLY A 392 -2.41 26.97 -0.11
N ARG A 393 -1.64 26.03 -0.65
CA ARG A 393 -1.43 25.89 -2.10
C ARG A 393 -2.27 24.78 -2.74
N GLY A 394 -3.23 24.23 -1.98
CA GLY A 394 -4.18 23.24 -2.47
C GLY A 394 -3.57 21.87 -2.71
N LEU A 395 -4.36 21.00 -3.35
CA LEU A 395 -4.04 19.61 -3.65
C LEU A 395 -2.73 19.44 -4.44
N TYR A 396 -2.46 20.30 -5.41
CA TYR A 396 -1.32 20.15 -6.35
C TYR A 396 0.03 20.56 -5.79
N ASP A 397 0.09 21.19 -4.60
CA ASP A 397 1.34 21.43 -3.85
C ASP A 397 1.50 20.42 -2.69
N THR A 398 0.96 19.21 -2.86
CA THR A 398 1.10 18.08 -1.92
C THR A 398 1.87 16.93 -2.56
N GLY A 399 2.15 15.86 -1.80
CA GLY A 399 2.85 14.69 -2.35
C GLY A 399 4.35 14.89 -2.58
N GLY A 400 4.92 14.00 -3.42
CA GLY A 400 6.33 14.06 -3.82
C GLY A 400 6.57 15.09 -4.92
N SER A 401 5.61 15.23 -5.84
CA SER A 401 5.67 16.18 -6.96
C SER A 401 5.81 17.64 -6.50
N LYS A 402 5.33 17.99 -5.29
CA LYS A 402 5.53 19.32 -4.69
C LYS A 402 7.00 19.74 -4.65
N HIS A 403 7.94 18.80 -4.47
CA HIS A 403 9.37 19.13 -4.40
C HIS A 403 9.88 19.60 -5.76
N ALA A 404 9.55 18.89 -6.84
CA ALA A 404 9.86 19.30 -8.20
C ALA A 404 9.21 20.65 -8.56
N ILE A 405 7.92 20.81 -8.26
CA ILE A 405 7.19 22.07 -8.50
C ILE A 405 7.83 23.23 -7.72
N ARG A 406 8.19 23.02 -6.45
CA ARG A 406 8.83 24.05 -5.61
C ARG A 406 10.24 24.40 -6.08
N VAL A 407 11.04 23.41 -6.50
CA VAL A 407 12.37 23.63 -7.08
C VAL A 407 12.25 24.42 -8.38
N PHE A 408 11.36 24.02 -9.29
CA PHE A 408 11.10 24.77 -10.52
C PHE A 408 10.68 26.22 -10.23
N ARG A 409 9.76 26.42 -9.27
CA ARG A 409 9.35 27.76 -8.83
C ARG A 409 10.52 28.55 -8.24
N TRP A 410 11.41 27.92 -7.49
CA TRP A 410 12.59 28.58 -6.93
C TRP A 410 13.59 28.99 -8.03
N ILE A 411 13.89 28.09 -8.96
CA ILE A 411 14.73 28.36 -10.15
C ILE A 411 14.11 29.52 -10.95
N SER A 412 12.80 29.47 -11.23
CA SER A 412 12.10 30.52 -11.98
C SER A 412 12.17 31.91 -11.31
N ARG A 413 12.31 31.98 -9.97
CA ARG A 413 12.54 33.23 -9.25
C ARG A 413 13.97 33.73 -9.36
N ILE A 414 14.95 32.85 -9.24
CA ILE A 414 16.38 33.21 -9.27
C ILE A 414 16.78 33.68 -10.67
N PHE A 415 16.30 33.00 -11.71
CA PHE A 415 16.62 33.33 -13.09
C PHE A 415 15.65 34.32 -13.74
N ALA A 416 14.78 34.97 -12.95
CA ALA A 416 13.72 35.88 -13.42
C ALA A 416 12.75 35.30 -14.48
N CYS A 417 12.77 33.97 -14.71
CA CYS A 417 11.90 33.29 -15.67
C CYS A 417 10.43 33.26 -15.23
N ARG A 418 10.08 33.72 -14.03
CA ARG A 418 8.67 33.77 -13.57
C ARG A 418 7.79 34.59 -14.52
N GLN A 419 8.29 35.73 -15.01
CA GLN A 419 7.56 36.53 -15.98
C GLN A 419 7.43 35.78 -17.30
N ALA A 420 8.49 35.10 -17.74
CA ALA A 420 8.45 34.27 -18.95
C ALA A 420 7.46 33.11 -18.85
N VAL A 421 7.32 32.46 -17.68
CA VAL A 421 6.30 31.41 -17.46
C VAL A 421 4.89 31.99 -17.52
N GLN A 422 4.66 33.19 -16.98
CA GLN A 422 3.35 33.84 -17.11
C GLN A 422 3.04 34.26 -18.55
N GLU A 423 4.03 34.78 -19.28
CA GLU A 423 3.90 35.07 -20.71
C GLU A 423 3.61 33.78 -21.51
N LEU A 424 4.29 32.67 -21.19
CA LEU A 424 4.05 31.37 -21.83
C LEU A 424 2.61 30.89 -21.63
N LEU A 425 2.08 31.05 -20.40
CA LEU A 425 0.70 30.69 -20.08
C LEU A 425 -0.34 31.68 -20.65
N ALA A 426 0.07 32.92 -20.91
CA ALA A 426 -0.79 33.94 -21.52
C ALA A 426 -0.70 33.97 -23.07
N ALA A 427 0.23 33.22 -23.66
CA ALA A 427 0.41 33.14 -25.09
C ALA A 427 -0.88 32.66 -25.78
N LYS A 428 -1.24 33.31 -26.89
CA LYS A 428 -2.45 32.95 -27.65
C LYS A 428 -2.17 32.02 -28.83
N THR A 429 -0.90 31.90 -29.22
CA THR A 429 -0.47 31.17 -30.40
C THR A 429 0.75 30.33 -30.07
N LEU A 430 0.90 29.20 -30.79
CA LEU A 430 2.09 28.36 -30.67
C LEU A 430 3.37 29.12 -31.02
N ASP A 431 3.34 30.02 -32.00
CA ASP A 431 4.53 30.79 -32.39
C ASP A 431 5.00 31.79 -31.32
N GLU A 432 4.07 32.35 -30.55
CA GLU A 432 4.41 33.14 -29.36
C GLU A 432 5.02 32.28 -28.25
N GLN A 433 4.40 31.14 -27.95
CA GLN A 433 4.91 30.16 -26.98
C GLN A 433 6.34 29.72 -27.32
N ARG A 434 6.59 29.35 -28.59
CA ARG A 434 7.91 28.94 -29.11
C ARG A 434 8.95 30.03 -28.91
N ARG A 435 8.62 31.28 -29.26
CA ARG A 435 9.54 32.42 -29.06
C ARG A 435 9.90 32.63 -27.60
N ILE A 436 8.93 32.57 -26.69
CA ILE A 436 9.15 32.72 -25.24
C ILE A 436 10.03 31.59 -24.70
N TRP A 437 9.77 30.35 -25.12
CA TRP A 437 10.58 29.20 -24.73
C TRP A 437 12.04 29.35 -25.16
N GLN A 438 12.28 29.58 -26.46
CA GLN A 438 13.64 29.66 -27.00
C GLN A 438 14.43 30.84 -26.43
N SER A 439 13.79 31.99 -26.22
CA SER A 439 14.49 33.20 -25.77
C SER A 439 14.67 33.31 -24.26
N LYS A 440 13.72 32.82 -23.45
CA LYS A 440 13.69 33.11 -22.00
C LYS A 440 13.74 31.87 -21.11
N ILE A 441 13.02 30.80 -21.44
CA ILE A 441 12.86 29.65 -20.52
C ILE A 441 13.93 28.59 -20.76
N ARG A 442 14.10 28.18 -22.02
CA ARG A 442 15.05 27.14 -22.42
C ARG A 442 16.48 27.45 -21.97
N PRO A 443 17.05 28.67 -22.17
CA PRO A 443 18.44 28.95 -21.78
C PRO A 443 18.69 28.89 -20.28
N ALA A 444 17.66 29.13 -19.45
CA ALA A 444 17.77 29.10 -18.00
C ALA A 444 17.59 27.68 -17.44
N LEU A 445 16.54 26.98 -17.88
CA LEU A 445 16.21 25.63 -17.43
C LEU A 445 17.25 24.61 -17.94
N LEU A 446 17.59 24.74 -19.21
CA LEU A 446 18.61 23.98 -19.89
C LEU A 446 19.87 24.85 -20.02
N SER A 447 20.44 25.27 -18.87
CA SER A 447 21.81 25.81 -18.82
C SER A 447 22.81 24.71 -18.40
N PRO A 448 24.06 24.71 -18.90
CA PRO A 448 25.08 23.77 -18.47
C PRO A 448 25.36 23.80 -16.96
N LEU A 449 25.14 24.94 -16.30
CA LEU A 449 25.26 25.10 -14.85
C LEU A 449 24.17 24.29 -14.11
N VAL A 450 22.91 24.45 -14.52
CA VAL A 450 21.78 23.69 -13.95
C VAL A 450 21.93 22.20 -14.25
N SER A 451 22.34 21.84 -15.47
CA SER A 451 22.63 20.45 -15.83
C SER A 451 23.71 19.83 -14.94
N ASN A 452 24.83 20.52 -14.73
CA ASN A 452 25.94 19.92 -14.01
C ASN A 452 25.70 19.82 -12.50
N ILE A 453 24.91 20.74 -11.91
CA ILE A 453 24.68 20.78 -10.45
C ILE A 453 23.43 19.99 -10.04
N VAL A 454 22.33 20.13 -10.77
CA VAL A 454 21.02 19.57 -10.39
C VAL A 454 20.83 18.18 -10.99
N VAL A 455 21.26 17.98 -12.24
CA VAL A 455 21.00 16.74 -12.99
C VAL A 455 22.06 15.65 -12.73
N SER A 456 23.27 16.03 -12.30
CA SER A 456 24.34 15.06 -11.98
C SER A 456 24.16 14.31 -10.64
N SER A 457 23.23 14.76 -9.79
CA SER A 457 23.02 14.17 -8.46
C SER A 457 21.98 13.05 -8.51
N GLU A 458 22.43 11.81 -8.32
CA GLU A 458 21.56 10.62 -8.18
C GLU A 458 20.54 10.79 -7.04
N ALA A 459 20.95 11.46 -5.96
CA ALA A 459 20.07 11.81 -4.85
C ALA A 459 18.98 12.81 -5.26
N PHE A 460 19.28 13.78 -6.14
CA PHE A 460 18.26 14.71 -6.64
C PHE A 460 17.28 14.02 -7.59
N LEU A 461 17.76 13.25 -8.57
CA LEU A 461 16.89 12.50 -9.50
C LEU A 461 15.98 11.55 -8.73
N TRP A 462 16.51 10.84 -7.73
CA TRP A 462 15.73 9.92 -6.92
C TRP A 462 14.81 10.62 -5.91
N ALA A 463 15.22 11.72 -5.28
CA ALA A 463 14.43 12.43 -4.27
C ALA A 463 13.37 13.37 -4.87
N ALA A 464 13.67 14.03 -6.00
CA ALA A 464 12.80 15.03 -6.62
C ALA A 464 11.95 14.48 -7.77
N LEU A 465 12.47 13.53 -8.55
CA LEU A 465 11.80 12.99 -9.74
C LEU A 465 11.41 11.51 -9.61
N GLY A 466 11.87 10.82 -8.56
CA GLY A 466 11.50 9.43 -8.29
C GLY A 466 12.09 8.40 -9.25
N VAL A 467 13.07 8.78 -10.10
CA VAL A 467 13.64 7.92 -11.14
C VAL A 467 14.46 6.79 -10.51
N PRO A 468 14.10 5.50 -10.71
CA PRO A 468 14.88 4.36 -10.23
C PRO A 468 16.23 4.24 -10.94
N LYS A 469 17.21 3.62 -10.28
CA LYS A 469 18.56 3.43 -10.84
C LYS A 469 18.56 2.64 -12.16
N ASN A 470 17.67 1.65 -12.28
CA ASN A 470 17.56 0.81 -13.48
C ASN A 470 17.00 1.61 -14.66
N GLN A 471 15.99 2.45 -14.42
CA GLN A 471 15.46 3.38 -15.41
C GLN A 471 16.52 4.39 -15.87
N LEU A 472 17.33 4.92 -14.95
CA LEU A 472 18.47 5.79 -15.28
C LEU A 472 19.50 5.08 -16.17
N ALA A 473 19.86 3.83 -15.84
CA ALA A 473 20.81 3.05 -16.62
C ALA A 473 20.33 2.81 -18.06
N MET A 474 19.02 2.64 -18.26
CA MET A 474 18.41 2.53 -19.58
C MET A 474 18.55 3.82 -20.40
N ILE A 475 18.36 4.99 -19.77
CA ILE A 475 18.59 6.30 -20.42
C ILE A 475 20.07 6.47 -20.83
N GLU A 476 21.00 6.07 -19.96
CA GLU A 476 22.43 6.13 -20.25
C GLU A 476 22.83 5.22 -21.42
N ALA A 477 22.26 4.01 -21.49
CA ALA A 477 22.52 3.05 -22.56
C ALA A 477 22.02 3.54 -23.93
N ASP A 478 20.81 4.10 -23.99
CA ASP A 478 20.28 4.72 -25.22
C ASP A 478 21.12 5.91 -25.68
N HIS A 479 21.56 6.75 -24.74
CA HIS A 479 22.43 7.88 -25.06
C HIS A 479 23.79 7.42 -25.62
N ALA A 480 24.40 6.41 -25.01
CA ALA A 480 25.70 5.88 -25.41
C ALA A 480 25.70 5.34 -26.86
N THR A 481 24.56 4.81 -27.33
CA THR A 481 24.39 4.29 -28.69
C THR A 481 23.82 5.32 -29.68
N SER A 482 23.31 6.44 -29.19
CA SER A 482 22.69 7.48 -30.00
C SER A 482 23.64 8.08 -31.05
N ARG A 483 23.06 8.54 -32.17
CA ARG A 483 23.82 9.26 -33.22
C ARG A 483 24.54 10.51 -32.71
N ALA A 484 24.10 11.11 -31.60
CA ALA A 484 24.77 12.26 -31.00
C ALA A 484 26.16 11.89 -30.42
N VAL A 485 26.35 10.62 -30.05
CA VAL A 485 27.61 10.10 -29.49
C VAL A 485 28.38 9.28 -30.52
N THR A 486 27.70 8.40 -31.26
CA THR A 486 28.32 7.43 -32.20
C THR A 486 28.34 7.90 -33.64
N GLY A 487 27.67 9.01 -33.96
CA GLY A 487 27.56 9.53 -35.32
C GLY A 487 28.89 10.05 -35.89
N PRO A 488 28.94 10.30 -37.21
CA PRO A 488 30.16 10.75 -37.90
C PRO A 488 30.68 12.11 -37.41
N SER A 489 29.81 12.92 -36.79
CA SER A 489 30.17 14.15 -36.09
C SER A 489 29.51 14.16 -34.70
N PRO A 490 30.20 13.67 -33.65
CA PRO A 490 29.64 13.61 -32.31
C PRO A 490 29.34 14.99 -31.76
N THR A 491 28.09 15.24 -31.39
CA THR A 491 27.63 16.50 -30.77
C THR A 491 27.53 16.39 -29.25
N ALA A 492 27.68 15.19 -28.70
CA ALA A 492 27.53 14.91 -27.28
C ALA A 492 28.62 13.96 -26.74
N LYS A 493 28.97 14.12 -25.46
CA LYS A 493 29.86 13.18 -24.76
C LYS A 493 29.06 12.01 -24.20
N ASN A 494 29.67 10.82 -24.16
CA ASN A 494 29.11 9.67 -23.45
C ASN A 494 29.29 9.82 -21.93
N THR A 495 28.47 10.67 -21.32
CA THR A 495 28.47 10.94 -19.87
C THR A 495 27.03 11.01 -19.37
N ARG A 496 26.80 10.64 -18.11
CA ARG A 496 25.50 10.73 -17.44
C ARG A 496 24.83 12.10 -17.60
N ALA A 497 25.59 13.17 -17.34
CA ALA A 497 25.06 14.54 -17.42
C ALA A 497 24.54 14.86 -18.83
N HIS A 498 25.25 14.42 -19.89
CA HIS A 498 24.77 14.58 -21.27
C HIS A 498 23.58 13.67 -21.57
N ALA A 499 23.56 12.43 -21.07
CA ALA A 499 22.44 11.51 -21.28
C ALA A 499 21.13 12.10 -20.75
N ILE A 500 21.12 12.57 -19.49
CA ILE A 500 19.91 13.15 -18.91
C ILE A 500 19.57 14.50 -19.53
N TRP A 501 20.58 15.31 -19.86
CA TRP A 501 20.34 16.55 -20.59
C TRP A 501 19.64 16.32 -21.92
N HIS A 502 20.15 15.40 -22.75
CA HIS A 502 19.54 15.04 -24.02
C HIS A 502 18.15 14.45 -23.82
N TYR A 503 17.95 13.62 -22.79
CA TYR A 503 16.64 13.11 -22.43
C TYR A 503 15.66 14.25 -22.12
N MET A 504 16.05 15.22 -21.28
CA MET A 504 15.22 16.38 -20.94
C MET A 504 14.92 17.26 -22.16
N VAL A 505 15.91 17.51 -23.01
CA VAL A 505 15.73 18.26 -24.28
C VAL A 505 14.70 17.56 -25.15
N ASN A 506 14.85 16.25 -25.37
CA ASN A 506 13.93 15.46 -26.19
C ASN A 506 12.55 15.28 -25.55
N THR A 507 12.42 15.41 -24.22
CA THR A 507 11.12 15.50 -23.54
C THR A 507 10.45 16.85 -23.81
N LEU A 508 11.15 17.95 -23.49
CA LEU A 508 10.53 19.27 -23.32
C LEU A 508 10.42 20.07 -24.62
N ASP A 509 11.48 20.10 -25.44
CA ASP A 509 11.48 20.92 -26.67
C ASP A 509 10.32 20.49 -27.60
N PRO A 510 10.12 19.20 -27.92
CA PRO A 510 9.02 18.79 -28.80
C PRO A 510 7.62 19.13 -28.27
N VAL A 511 7.41 19.03 -26.95
CA VAL A 511 6.11 19.34 -26.34
C VAL A 511 5.77 20.82 -26.51
N ILE A 512 6.74 21.71 -26.26
CA ILE A 512 6.55 23.14 -26.45
C ILE A 512 6.36 23.50 -27.93
N GLU A 513 7.03 22.79 -28.83
CA GLU A 513 6.94 23.03 -30.27
C GLU A 513 5.58 22.58 -30.85
N THR A 514 4.96 21.54 -30.28
CA THR A 514 3.78 20.88 -30.88
C THR A 514 2.47 21.12 -30.13
N THR A 515 2.52 21.36 -28.81
CA THR A 515 1.33 21.42 -27.96
C THR A 515 1.24 22.77 -27.25
N HIS A 516 0.05 23.38 -27.28
CA HIS A 516 -0.18 24.66 -26.61
C HIS A 516 -0.43 24.43 -25.11
N ILE A 517 0.53 24.80 -24.26
CA ILE A 517 0.55 24.44 -22.84
C ILE A 517 -0.65 25.00 -22.09
N ALA A 518 -1.01 26.24 -22.37
CA ALA A 518 -2.08 26.92 -21.66
C ALA A 518 -3.48 26.32 -21.93
N THR A 519 -3.68 25.67 -23.09
CA THR A 519 -5.02 25.32 -23.58
C THR A 519 -5.22 23.83 -23.87
N ASP A 520 -4.16 23.09 -24.20
CA ASP A 520 -4.29 21.68 -24.60
C ASP A 520 -3.33 20.73 -23.84
N ASN A 521 -2.55 21.24 -22.86
CA ASN A 521 -1.66 20.40 -22.07
C ASN A 521 -1.89 20.52 -20.55
N PRO A 522 -2.84 19.77 -19.98
CA PRO A 522 -3.17 19.88 -18.56
C PRO A 522 -2.00 19.47 -17.65
N TYR A 523 -1.17 18.52 -18.09
CA TYR A 523 -0.08 17.95 -17.30
C TYR A 523 1.02 18.96 -16.99
N TYR A 524 1.42 19.74 -17.98
CA TYR A 524 2.39 20.82 -17.78
C TYR A 524 1.71 22.07 -17.20
N HIS A 525 0.45 22.35 -17.58
CA HIS A 525 -0.30 23.48 -17.04
C HIS A 525 -0.36 23.45 -15.51
N VAL A 526 -0.82 22.35 -14.92
CA VAL A 526 -0.96 22.22 -13.46
C VAL A 526 0.38 22.29 -12.72
N CYS A 527 1.47 21.83 -13.33
CA CYS A 527 2.81 21.97 -12.77
C CYS A 527 3.26 23.45 -12.69
N LEU A 528 2.78 24.30 -13.61
CA LEU A 528 3.14 25.72 -13.70
C LEU A 528 2.22 26.60 -12.84
N THR A 529 0.91 26.36 -12.87
CA THR A 529 -0.10 27.17 -12.15
C THR A 529 -0.33 26.66 -10.72
N GLY A 530 -0.42 25.34 -10.55
CA GLY A 530 -0.86 24.68 -9.32
C GLY A 530 -2.37 24.44 -9.24
N ASP A 531 -3.09 24.60 -10.36
CA ASP A 531 -4.52 24.36 -10.54
C ASP A 531 -4.80 24.04 -12.02
N PHE A 532 -6.01 23.57 -12.32
CA PHE A 532 -6.50 23.41 -13.69
C PHE A 532 -7.39 24.59 -14.09
N SER A 533 -7.39 24.92 -15.38
CA SER A 533 -8.34 25.88 -15.95
C SER A 533 -9.51 25.15 -16.61
N PRO A 534 -10.71 25.77 -16.71
CA PRO A 534 -11.83 25.19 -17.45
C PRO A 534 -11.54 24.91 -18.93
N GLN A 535 -10.50 25.53 -19.49
CA GLN A 535 -10.07 25.29 -20.87
C GLN A 535 -9.02 24.16 -20.96
N CYS A 536 -8.18 23.99 -19.94
CA CYS A 536 -7.06 23.05 -19.93
C CYS A 536 -7.09 22.20 -18.66
N HIS A 537 -7.76 21.05 -18.77
CA HIS A 537 -7.92 20.08 -17.70
C HIS A 537 -7.94 18.64 -18.26
N PRO A 538 -7.66 17.60 -17.45
CA PRO A 538 -7.84 16.20 -17.85
C PRO A 538 -9.32 15.89 -18.12
N ASP A 539 -9.58 14.89 -18.96
CA ASP A 539 -10.94 14.60 -19.45
C ASP A 539 -11.94 14.31 -18.32
N TYR A 540 -11.49 13.66 -17.24
CA TYR A 540 -12.33 13.32 -16.08
C TYR A 540 -12.87 14.56 -15.33
N LEU A 541 -12.25 15.73 -15.50
CA LEU A 541 -12.70 16.99 -14.90
C LEU A 541 -13.77 17.72 -15.73
N SER A 542 -14.08 17.23 -16.93
CA SER A 542 -15.09 17.86 -17.78
C SER A 542 -16.51 17.70 -17.19
N ARG A 543 -17.40 18.66 -17.51
CA ARG A 543 -18.83 18.52 -17.18
C ARG A 543 -19.46 17.26 -17.79
N ALA A 544 -19.02 16.87 -18.98
CA ALA A 544 -19.49 15.67 -19.65
C ALA A 544 -19.07 14.38 -18.91
N ALA A 545 -17.82 14.32 -18.45
CA ALA A 545 -17.32 13.22 -17.64
C ALA A 545 -18.08 13.13 -16.31
N HIS A 546 -18.32 14.25 -15.63
CA HIS A 546 -19.12 14.29 -14.41
C HIS A 546 -20.55 13.79 -14.65
N ALA A 547 -21.24 14.30 -15.68
CA ALA A 547 -22.58 13.83 -16.03
C ALA A 547 -22.66 12.32 -16.33
N THR A 548 -21.58 11.74 -16.89
CA THR A 548 -21.49 10.32 -17.22
C THR A 548 -21.17 9.47 -15.98
N LEU A 549 -20.12 9.83 -15.23
CA LEU A 549 -19.63 9.06 -14.09
C LEU A 549 -20.48 9.22 -12.83
N SER A 550 -21.30 10.26 -12.75
CA SER A 550 -22.31 10.45 -11.69
C SER A 550 -23.58 9.62 -11.89
N GLN A 551 -23.74 8.92 -13.03
CA GLN A 551 -24.89 8.05 -13.22
C GLN A 551 -24.85 6.86 -12.24
N PRO A 552 -26.01 6.41 -11.71
CA PRO A 552 -26.07 5.23 -10.87
C PRO A 552 -25.45 4.02 -11.58
N GLY A 553 -24.53 3.34 -10.91
CA GLY A 553 -23.86 2.15 -11.42
C GLY A 553 -22.67 2.40 -12.36
N ALA A 554 -22.38 3.65 -12.74
CA ALA A 554 -21.27 3.96 -13.68
C ALA A 554 -19.88 3.53 -13.17
N LEU A 555 -19.72 3.38 -11.85
CA LEU A 555 -18.47 3.01 -11.20
C LEU A 555 -18.55 1.65 -10.48
N ASP A 556 -19.62 0.87 -10.67
CA ASP A 556 -19.82 -0.42 -9.99
C ASP A 556 -18.78 -1.48 -10.39
N GLY A 557 -18.19 -1.33 -11.58
CA GLY A 557 -17.09 -2.16 -12.08
C GLY A 557 -15.70 -1.81 -11.52
N LEU A 558 -15.56 -0.72 -10.77
CA LEU A 558 -14.26 -0.29 -10.23
C LEU A 558 -13.90 -1.06 -8.96
N ARG A 559 -12.70 -1.64 -8.92
CA ARG A 559 -12.12 -2.33 -7.76
C ARG A 559 -10.76 -1.72 -7.47
N ILE A 560 -10.58 -1.21 -6.25
CA ILE A 560 -9.35 -0.55 -5.81
C ILE A 560 -8.57 -1.52 -4.91
N HIS A 561 -7.29 -1.72 -5.23
CA HIS A 561 -6.41 -2.65 -4.54
C HIS A 561 -5.20 -1.89 -4.00
N THR A 562 -5.05 -1.85 -2.67
CA THR A 562 -3.84 -1.34 -2.03
C THR A 562 -2.89 -2.50 -1.77
N ASP A 563 -2.14 -2.88 -2.81
CA ASP A 563 -1.25 -4.05 -2.76
C ASP A 563 -0.23 -3.99 -3.93
N GLU A 564 0.72 -4.92 -3.93
CA GLU A 564 1.65 -5.12 -5.05
C GLU A 564 0.91 -5.67 -6.28
N ILE A 565 1.32 -5.21 -7.46
CA ILE A 565 0.73 -5.66 -8.74
C ILE A 565 0.82 -7.18 -8.90
N ASP A 566 1.92 -7.77 -8.44
CA ASP A 566 2.20 -9.20 -8.49
C ASP A 566 1.23 -10.03 -7.66
N GLU A 567 0.80 -9.51 -6.51
CA GLU A 567 -0.16 -10.16 -5.61
C GLU A 567 -1.58 -10.05 -6.16
N VAL A 568 -1.94 -8.88 -6.73
CA VAL A 568 -3.25 -8.71 -7.36
C VAL A 568 -3.39 -9.60 -8.59
N ILE A 569 -2.39 -9.62 -9.49
CA ILE A 569 -2.41 -10.50 -10.68
C ILE A 569 -2.48 -11.97 -10.28
N ALA A 570 -1.78 -12.38 -9.20
CA ALA A 570 -1.84 -13.76 -8.72
C ALA A 570 -3.27 -14.17 -8.28
N ARG A 571 -4.04 -13.24 -7.72
CA ARG A 571 -5.43 -13.45 -7.29
C ARG A 571 -6.47 -13.34 -8.42
N ILE A 572 -6.09 -12.79 -9.57
CA ILE A 572 -6.98 -12.75 -10.74
C ILE A 572 -7.15 -14.15 -11.33
N SER A 573 -8.39 -14.51 -11.61
CA SER A 573 -8.73 -15.78 -12.26
C SER A 573 -8.03 -15.88 -13.62
N PRO A 574 -7.43 -17.04 -13.95
CA PRO A 574 -6.72 -17.22 -15.21
C PRO A 574 -7.63 -16.90 -16.42
N GLY A 575 -7.08 -16.22 -17.43
CA GLY A 575 -7.80 -15.97 -18.69
C GLY A 575 -8.95 -14.96 -18.63
N THR A 576 -9.10 -14.21 -17.53
CA THR A 576 -10.20 -13.23 -17.39
C THR A 576 -9.79 -11.80 -17.72
N LEU A 577 -8.51 -11.47 -17.63
CA LEU A 577 -8.02 -10.13 -17.91
C LEU A 577 -7.93 -9.90 -19.43
N THR A 578 -8.37 -8.75 -19.91
CA THR A 578 -8.28 -8.40 -21.35
C THR A 578 -7.19 -7.39 -21.63
N VAL A 579 -6.98 -6.44 -20.72
CA VAL A 579 -5.97 -5.38 -20.83
C VAL A 579 -5.24 -5.19 -19.50
N ALA A 580 -3.91 -5.14 -19.55
CA ALA A 580 -3.07 -4.76 -18.41
C ALA A 580 -2.24 -3.52 -18.74
N ILE A 581 -2.26 -2.51 -17.88
CA ILE A 581 -1.56 -1.24 -18.07
C ILE A 581 -0.54 -1.12 -16.94
N VAL A 582 0.68 -1.61 -17.22
CA VAL A 582 1.76 -1.74 -16.24
C VAL A 582 2.71 -0.54 -16.24
N MET A 583 2.57 0.37 -17.21
CA MET A 583 3.36 1.59 -17.28
C MET A 583 4.86 1.33 -17.30
N ASP A 584 5.63 2.17 -16.61
CA ASP A 584 7.07 2.06 -16.49
C ASP A 584 7.50 1.18 -15.32
N SER A 585 6.59 0.43 -14.68
CA SER A 585 6.96 -0.50 -13.62
C SER A 585 8.02 -1.50 -14.07
N MET A 586 8.02 -1.83 -15.37
CA MET A 586 9.01 -2.74 -15.97
C MET A 586 10.42 -2.13 -16.01
N ASP A 587 10.57 -0.80 -16.09
CA ASP A 587 11.87 -0.12 -16.04
C ASP A 587 12.55 -0.22 -14.66
N TRP A 588 11.80 -0.59 -13.63
CA TRP A 588 12.30 -0.69 -12.26
C TRP A 588 13.03 -2.01 -12.02
N PHE A 589 12.81 -3.02 -12.88
CA PHE A 589 13.48 -4.31 -12.76
C PHE A 589 14.93 -4.25 -13.24
N ALA A 590 15.79 -5.04 -12.58
CA ALA A 590 17.14 -5.26 -13.03
C ALA A 590 17.16 -6.33 -14.14
N PRO A 591 17.92 -6.13 -15.24
CA PRO A 591 18.14 -7.16 -16.24
C PRO A 591 18.65 -8.46 -15.60
N ALA A 592 18.22 -9.61 -16.12
CA ALA A 592 18.65 -10.95 -15.70
C ALA A 592 18.37 -11.34 -14.22
N ALA A 593 17.64 -10.53 -13.45
CA ALA A 593 17.24 -10.88 -12.07
C ALA A 593 16.07 -11.88 -11.99
N GLY A 594 15.43 -12.22 -13.12
CA GLY A 594 14.31 -13.16 -13.21
C GLY A 594 12.96 -12.63 -12.71
N THR A 595 12.93 -11.49 -12.03
CA THR A 595 11.71 -10.88 -11.46
C THR A 595 10.76 -10.36 -12.54
N ALA A 596 11.28 -9.69 -13.57
CA ALA A 596 10.49 -9.26 -14.73
C ALA A 596 9.82 -10.47 -15.42
N ALA A 597 10.58 -11.54 -15.66
CA ALA A 597 10.04 -12.77 -16.23
C ALA A 597 8.95 -13.40 -15.35
N ALA A 598 9.11 -13.38 -14.02
CA ALA A 598 8.09 -13.86 -13.09
C ALA A 598 6.77 -13.06 -13.19
N GLN A 599 6.85 -11.73 -13.24
CA GLN A 599 5.68 -10.86 -13.44
C GLN A 599 5.02 -11.11 -14.80
N ILE A 600 5.83 -11.24 -15.87
CA ILE A 600 5.33 -11.54 -17.23
C ILE A 600 4.59 -12.88 -17.28
N ARG A 601 5.08 -13.92 -16.57
CA ARG A 601 4.38 -15.21 -16.46
C ARG A 601 3.03 -15.08 -15.76
N LYS A 602 2.96 -14.29 -14.68
CA LYS A 602 1.70 -14.01 -13.97
C LYS A 602 0.73 -13.25 -14.88
N LEU A 603 1.21 -12.27 -15.65
CA LEU A 603 0.42 -11.57 -16.66
C LEU A 603 -0.09 -12.53 -17.74
N ASN A 604 0.77 -13.42 -18.25
CA ASN A 604 0.36 -14.44 -19.21
C ASN A 604 -0.77 -15.29 -18.64
N ARG A 605 -0.66 -15.79 -17.40
CA ARG A 605 -1.74 -16.56 -16.73
C ARG A 605 -3.05 -15.77 -16.64
N ALA A 606 -3.00 -14.52 -16.22
CA ALA A 606 -4.20 -13.73 -15.95
C ALA A 606 -4.91 -13.29 -17.25
N LEU A 607 -4.15 -13.01 -18.31
CA LEU A 607 -4.69 -12.52 -19.59
C LEU A 607 -5.34 -13.63 -20.42
N ARG A 608 -6.49 -13.31 -21.03
CA ARG A 608 -7.06 -14.14 -22.10
C ARG A 608 -6.13 -14.16 -23.33
N MET A 609 -6.32 -15.14 -24.21
CA MET A 609 -5.63 -15.15 -25.51
C MET A 609 -6.00 -13.89 -26.32
N GLY A 610 -5.02 -13.23 -26.94
CA GLY A 610 -5.20 -11.91 -27.56
C GLY A 610 -5.34 -10.75 -26.56
N GLY A 611 -5.19 -11.01 -25.25
CA GLY A 611 -5.11 -9.97 -24.23
C GLY A 611 -3.85 -9.11 -24.41
N ARG A 612 -3.92 -7.84 -24.00
CA ARG A 612 -2.89 -6.84 -24.32
C ARG A 612 -2.27 -6.25 -23.06
N VAL A 613 -0.96 -6.07 -23.08
CA VAL A 613 -0.21 -5.32 -22.05
C VAL A 613 0.26 -4.00 -22.66
N LEU A 614 -0.17 -2.88 -22.09
CA LEU A 614 0.34 -1.55 -22.42
C LEU A 614 1.42 -1.16 -21.43
N LEU A 615 2.59 -0.83 -21.93
CA LEU A 615 3.71 -0.35 -21.13
C LEU A 615 4.37 0.87 -21.78
N ARG A 616 5.07 1.66 -20.96
CA ARG A 616 5.88 2.80 -21.41
C ARG A 616 7.26 2.69 -20.79
N SER A 617 8.28 3.15 -21.51
CA SER A 617 9.66 3.00 -21.06
C SER A 617 10.48 4.28 -21.26
N SER A 618 11.45 4.50 -20.37
CA SER A 618 12.51 5.48 -20.58
C SER A 618 13.52 5.08 -21.65
N ALA A 619 13.53 3.82 -22.10
CA ALA A 619 14.28 3.39 -23.28
C ALA A 619 13.41 3.43 -24.53
N ARG A 620 14.04 3.61 -25.69
CA ARG A 620 13.40 3.43 -27.01
C ARG A 620 13.13 1.95 -27.29
N GLU A 621 14.10 1.10 -26.96
CA GLU A 621 14.02 -0.37 -27.08
C GLU A 621 14.34 -1.04 -25.73
N PRO A 622 13.34 -1.24 -24.86
CA PRO A 622 13.59 -1.85 -23.56
C PRO A 622 13.94 -3.34 -23.67
N TRP A 623 14.91 -3.78 -22.86
CA TRP A 623 15.40 -5.17 -22.85
C TRP A 623 14.31 -6.21 -22.54
N TYR A 624 13.30 -5.83 -21.73
CA TYR A 624 12.24 -6.73 -21.31
C TYR A 624 11.20 -7.00 -22.41
N ILE A 625 11.23 -6.33 -23.57
CA ILE A 625 10.39 -6.72 -24.72
C ILE A 625 10.75 -8.14 -25.17
N ARG A 626 12.04 -8.47 -25.19
CA ARG A 626 12.51 -9.84 -25.48
C ARG A 626 12.05 -10.84 -24.42
N GLU A 627 11.92 -10.40 -23.18
CA GLU A 627 11.34 -11.23 -22.10
C GLU A 627 9.84 -11.45 -22.30
N PHE A 628 9.09 -10.44 -22.76
CA PHE A 628 7.69 -10.63 -23.17
C PHE A 628 7.58 -11.64 -24.31
N GLU A 629 8.42 -11.51 -25.34
CA GLU A 629 8.46 -12.43 -26.48
C GLU A 629 8.79 -13.87 -26.07
N ALA A 630 9.77 -14.04 -25.20
CA ALA A 630 10.14 -15.35 -24.65
C ALA A 630 9.03 -16.00 -23.79
N HIS A 631 8.01 -15.24 -23.38
CA HIS A 631 6.94 -15.68 -22.49
C HIS A 631 5.55 -15.58 -23.14
N GLY A 632 5.49 -15.73 -24.47
CA GLY A 632 4.25 -15.93 -25.22
C GLY A 632 3.52 -14.64 -25.61
N PHE A 633 4.24 -13.53 -25.73
CA PHE A 633 3.71 -12.27 -26.23
C PHE A 633 4.38 -11.84 -27.55
N VAL A 634 3.76 -10.93 -28.28
CA VAL A 634 4.38 -10.21 -29.40
C VAL A 634 4.37 -8.73 -29.07
N GLY A 635 5.55 -8.12 -28.98
CA GLY A 635 5.71 -6.70 -28.71
C GLY A 635 5.55 -5.86 -29.98
N LYS A 636 4.65 -4.88 -29.95
CA LYS A 636 4.54 -3.85 -30.99
C LYS A 636 4.86 -2.48 -30.40
N GLN A 637 5.86 -1.82 -30.95
CA GLN A 637 6.13 -0.43 -30.62
C GLN A 637 5.03 0.45 -31.23
N VAL A 638 4.29 1.15 -30.38
CA VAL A 638 3.17 2.03 -30.77
C VAL A 638 3.49 3.51 -30.59
N GLY A 639 4.57 3.82 -29.86
CA GLY A 639 5.15 5.16 -29.78
C GLY A 639 6.67 5.07 -29.66
N ASP A 640 7.38 5.93 -30.39
CA ASP A 640 8.83 6.05 -30.33
C ASP A 640 9.22 7.54 -30.38
N ARG A 641 9.97 7.98 -29.38
CA ARG A 641 10.38 9.37 -29.22
C ARG A 641 11.72 9.59 -29.93
N GLU A 642 11.65 9.71 -31.23
CA GLU A 642 12.76 10.25 -32.01
C GLU A 642 13.03 11.73 -31.64
N PRO A 643 14.28 12.21 -31.75
CA PRO A 643 14.59 13.61 -31.51
C PRO A 643 13.67 14.54 -32.32
N GLY A 644 12.97 15.44 -31.63
CA GLY A 644 12.03 16.39 -32.25
C GLY A 644 10.58 15.88 -32.38
N ARG A 645 10.27 14.64 -31.99
CA ARG A 645 8.91 14.08 -32.04
C ARG A 645 8.34 13.86 -30.63
N CYS A 646 7.02 14.00 -30.51
CA CYS A 646 6.27 13.65 -29.30
C CYS A 646 5.59 12.29 -29.47
N ILE A 647 5.58 11.47 -28.42
CA ILE A 647 4.75 10.26 -28.36
C ILE A 647 3.36 10.55 -27.79
N ASP A 648 3.25 11.54 -26.91
CA ASP A 648 2.02 11.99 -26.28
C ASP A 648 2.21 13.42 -25.72
N ARG A 649 1.17 14.04 -25.14
CA ARG A 649 1.25 15.42 -24.61
C ARG A 649 2.13 15.55 -23.36
N VAL A 650 2.48 14.46 -22.69
CA VAL A 650 3.43 14.47 -21.56
C VAL A 650 4.87 14.34 -22.08
N ASN A 651 5.06 13.46 -23.07
CA ASN A 651 6.30 13.10 -23.74
C ASN A 651 7.43 12.66 -22.80
N MET A 652 7.08 12.14 -21.61
CA MET A 652 8.05 11.78 -20.57
C MET A 652 8.85 10.52 -20.93
N TYR A 653 8.20 9.56 -21.56
CA TYR A 653 8.78 8.27 -21.93
C TYR A 653 9.40 8.31 -23.32
N ALA A 654 10.41 7.47 -23.55
CA ALA A 654 11.06 7.36 -24.84
C ALA A 654 10.34 6.39 -25.79
N SER A 655 9.57 5.43 -25.26
CA SER A 655 8.73 4.56 -26.08
C SER A 655 7.45 4.12 -25.38
N CYS A 656 6.50 3.68 -26.18
CA CYS A 656 5.26 3.03 -25.74
C CYS A 656 5.07 1.73 -26.54
N TRP A 657 4.73 0.65 -25.84
CA TRP A 657 4.62 -0.68 -26.41
C TRP A 657 3.30 -1.33 -26.04
N LEU A 658 2.77 -2.10 -26.98
CA LEU A 658 1.63 -2.97 -26.80
C LEU A 658 2.10 -4.42 -27.00
N CYS A 659 2.10 -5.21 -25.94
CA CYS A 659 2.46 -6.62 -25.98
C CYS A 659 1.19 -7.47 -26.02
N GLU A 660 0.93 -8.15 -27.13
CA GLU A 660 -0.26 -9.00 -27.29
C GLU A 660 0.07 -10.45 -26.95
N LYS A 661 -0.76 -11.11 -26.15
CA LYS A 661 -0.59 -12.51 -25.79
C LYS A 661 -0.97 -13.40 -26.98
N VAL A 662 -0.02 -14.19 -27.46
CA VAL A 662 -0.18 -15.12 -28.60
C VAL A 662 -0.05 -16.59 -28.20
N GLU A 663 0.53 -16.87 -27.02
CA GLU A 663 0.77 -18.24 -26.54
C GLU A 663 0.48 -18.36 -25.04
N ASN A 664 -0.05 -19.52 -24.62
CA ASN A 664 -0.21 -19.87 -23.21
C ASN A 664 1.03 -20.57 -22.69
N LEU A 665 1.52 -20.17 -21.52
CA LEU A 665 2.60 -20.89 -20.85
C LEU A 665 2.08 -22.12 -20.08
N PRO A 666 2.88 -23.20 -19.94
CA PRO A 666 2.51 -24.35 -19.12
C PRO A 666 2.53 -24.03 -17.60
N PRO A 667 1.56 -24.53 -16.81
CA PRO A 667 0.35 -25.21 -17.26
C PRO A 667 -0.61 -24.22 -17.94
N PRO A 668 -1.26 -24.63 -19.05
CA PRO A 668 -2.05 -23.72 -19.88
C PRO A 668 -3.10 -23.02 -19.03
N THR A 669 -3.27 -21.71 -19.29
CA THR A 669 -4.41 -20.95 -18.78
C THR A 669 -5.68 -21.69 -19.21
N PRO A 670 -6.57 -22.15 -18.31
CA PRO A 670 -7.80 -22.79 -18.72
C PRO A 670 -8.54 -21.84 -19.66
N GLY A 671 -8.73 -22.27 -20.90
CA GLY A 671 -9.56 -21.54 -21.83
C GLY A 671 -10.98 -21.51 -21.25
N LEU A 672 -11.66 -20.38 -21.37
CA LEU A 672 -13.12 -20.41 -21.49
C LEU A 672 -13.38 -21.23 -22.75
N GLU A 673 -13.63 -22.52 -22.60
CA GLU A 673 -14.09 -23.37 -23.69
C GLU A 673 -15.33 -22.69 -24.25
N VAL A 674 -15.22 -22.20 -25.48
CA VAL A 674 -16.39 -21.88 -26.28
C VAL A 674 -17.09 -23.21 -26.47
N GLU A 675 -18.19 -23.41 -25.75
CA GLU A 675 -19.19 -24.42 -26.05
C GLU A 675 -19.62 -24.20 -27.50
N THR A 676 -18.88 -24.79 -28.41
CA THR A 676 -19.32 -25.04 -29.77
C THR A 676 -20.31 -26.18 -29.63
N GLY A 677 -21.58 -25.80 -29.44
CA GLY A 677 -22.71 -26.70 -29.61
C GLY A 677 -22.67 -27.31 -31.00
N GLN A 678 -21.98 -28.45 -31.14
CA GLN A 678 -22.21 -29.37 -32.23
C GLN A 678 -23.25 -30.37 -31.76
N ALA A 679 -24.49 -30.09 -32.17
CA ALA A 679 -25.51 -31.10 -32.31
C ALA A 679 -24.95 -32.28 -33.12
N LEU A 680 -24.64 -33.38 -32.43
CA LEU A 680 -24.34 -34.66 -33.04
C LEU A 680 -25.50 -35.61 -32.71
N GLY A 681 -26.40 -35.71 -33.68
CA GLY A 681 -27.17 -36.91 -34.03
C GLY A 681 -27.90 -37.64 -32.92
N GLU A 682 -29.18 -37.28 -32.74
CA GLU A 682 -30.19 -38.33 -32.56
C GLU A 682 -30.22 -39.16 -33.85
N ASP A 683 -29.53 -40.29 -33.86
CA ASP A 683 -30.01 -41.51 -34.51
C ASP A 683 -29.08 -42.68 -34.23
N VAL A 684 -29.69 -43.85 -34.08
CA VAL A 684 -29.08 -45.18 -33.89
C VAL A 684 -28.73 -45.55 -32.44
N LEU A 685 -29.73 -46.07 -31.72
CA LEU A 685 -29.68 -47.40 -31.11
C LEU A 685 -31.11 -47.89 -30.80
N ARG A 686 -31.77 -48.39 -31.85
CA ARG A 686 -32.67 -49.55 -31.75
C ARG A 686 -31.88 -50.78 -32.16
N LEU A 687 -31.48 -51.59 -31.18
CA LEU A 687 -31.51 -53.06 -31.16
C LEU A 687 -30.79 -53.57 -29.91
#